data_AF-A0A8S1R385-F1
#
_entry.id   AF-A0A8S1R385-F1
#
_cell.length_a   1.000
_cell.length_b   1.000
_cell.length_c   1.000
_cell.angle_alpha   90.00
_cell.angle_beta   90.00
_cell.angle_gamma   90.00
#
_symmetry.space_group_name_H-M   'P 1'
#
loop_
_entity.id
_entity.type
_entity.pdbx_description
1 polymer ?
#
loop_
_entity_poly.entity_id
_entity_poly.type
_entity_poly.pdbx_seq_one_letter_code
_entity_poly.pdbx_strand_id
1 'polypeptide(L)'
;MSQYRPQRINVSRTTQPQEDSSLLENDYQQVKSPQFAKEQNTLPRNTYKSPDSKVNQFEGTSNEEIYKKKIIELQRQNDDLREKYLQISSENQVLIQEQRDEIEQYLNEINILKEQLMQKEIEYKQINDLNQSLKQEISDWEVGFDKLEQDYNNKLKIEDDSQKILAEIQLLNDENQKLQDELQEKDRLYNQCKQQLQSMHIDLNQMQQDSQYNQELLNQKDREIYELQQQIERNKELLRKQQDFSNKQDLLVKEIQKLNQQLKQLQKENQDLKNEKQLIQQELQENRANPEYLTKINLLGQEVERLNNTLALKSREINDYKSQIMRMQKEIQNLRMNEFKLQDMNMSLDNLINQYNKLKDDNQVLKQQMTQKQIKVNQELDKKIQLLQQECEKLSSQLNTCKKENDYLKEQLNSSSQLEDANRLLKQQVDKLQMQAKQLENERQSLMQEYQLLSNSYNNQKFNYSQLLQEQQENNDSVFQLKNEIQRLQKIMQDTVEKNQSSSNLQDIINQQKNDLEAANRQIPVLKQTIQKLKNELDITKEFITQNQFEQQQQLPLIQQDSKLLDKLQKYEIRFPQLVEEIERLNKILTERNEEILIYKKNTFQSDQVLEKVSAYEGEIERLRQTILLKQQTIDSLQQQKENPGVQDLIFKLQDENRRLTNLVSVRNNEIAELKFKLSEYEQKQKLLSESNSGKCELQNMMLNQEIDQLNQKLLEAKNEISLLKLTKNDKFNEERGKILTQELEKQIRINKENEKELLSLRSKFAEVVDAERKLIDCKCLLVLLYNEIERLNQEKEKDNLLF
;
A
#
# COMPACT_ATOMS: atom_id res chain seq x y z
N MET A 1 36.82 -28.21 29.60
CA MET A 1 37.81 -27.14 29.42
C MET A 1 37.16 -25.83 29.80
N SER A 2 37.85 -25.04 30.64
CA SER A 2 37.52 -23.71 31.19
C SER A 2 36.19 -23.54 31.95
N GLN A 3 36.30 -23.69 33.28
CA GLN A 3 35.35 -23.20 34.29
C GLN A 3 35.73 -21.78 34.70
N TYR A 4 34.75 -20.87 34.80
CA TYR A 4 34.80 -19.74 35.74
C TYR A 4 33.36 -19.42 36.19
N ARG A 5 33.11 -19.62 37.48
CA ARG A 5 31.92 -19.20 38.24
C ARG A 5 32.23 -17.86 38.90
N PRO A 6 31.20 -17.07 39.26
CA PRO A 6 31.00 -16.90 40.69
C PRO A 6 29.55 -17.06 41.17
N GLN A 7 29.48 -17.37 42.46
CA GLN A 7 28.32 -17.78 43.25
C GLN A 7 27.48 -16.59 43.71
N ARG A 8 26.16 -16.81 43.80
CA ARG A 8 25.21 -16.04 44.62
C ARG A 8 25.33 -16.46 46.08
N ILE A 9 25.19 -15.51 47.00
CA ILE A 9 24.83 -15.76 48.40
C ILE A 9 23.68 -14.81 48.79
N ASN A 10 22.57 -15.41 49.19
CA ASN A 10 21.47 -14.82 49.98
C ASN A 10 21.91 -14.67 51.44
N VAL A 11 21.54 -13.58 52.14
CA VAL A 11 21.02 -13.65 53.53
C VAL A 11 20.08 -12.46 53.81
N SER A 12 19.03 -12.77 54.58
CA SER A 12 17.86 -11.98 54.96
C SER A 12 18.04 -11.08 56.21
N ARG A 13 17.22 -10.01 56.26
CA ARG A 13 16.41 -9.44 57.38
C ARG A 13 17.00 -9.11 58.78
N THR A 14 16.46 -7.98 59.31
CA THR A 14 16.27 -7.50 60.72
C THR A 14 17.53 -7.01 61.45
N THR A 15 17.60 -5.79 62.03
CA THR A 15 16.94 -5.33 63.28
C THR A 15 16.94 -3.79 63.48
N GLN A 16 16.19 -3.36 64.51
CA GLN A 16 15.83 -2.03 65.07
C GLN A 16 16.88 -0.90 65.24
N PRO A 17 16.41 0.35 65.54
CA PRO A 17 17.22 1.53 65.83
C PRO A 17 17.41 1.82 67.34
N GLN A 18 18.54 2.44 67.70
CA GLN A 18 18.77 3.30 68.87
C GLN A 18 20.01 4.16 68.56
N GLU A 19 19.92 5.48 68.66
CA GLU A 19 20.49 6.31 69.77
C GLU A 19 21.99 6.05 69.97
N ASP A 20 22.90 7.03 69.99
CA ASP A 20 22.77 8.32 70.65
C ASP A 20 23.99 9.22 70.36
N SER A 21 23.86 10.48 70.78
CA SER A 21 24.93 11.37 71.26
C SER A 21 25.71 12.26 70.28
N SER A 22 25.30 13.54 70.29
CA SER A 22 25.94 14.66 71.04
C SER A 22 27.41 15.04 70.66
N LEU A 23 27.87 16.29 70.69
CA LEU A 23 27.70 17.37 71.67
C LEU A 23 28.50 18.62 71.19
N LEU A 24 28.23 19.77 71.84
CA LEU A 24 29.03 21.03 71.97
C LEU A 24 28.82 22.13 70.90
N GLU A 25 28.74 23.43 71.21
CA GLU A 25 28.46 24.20 72.44
C GLU A 25 28.44 25.72 72.08
N ASN A 26 27.85 26.52 72.97
CA ASN A 26 28.14 27.93 73.30
C ASN A 26 27.44 29.12 72.58
N ASP A 27 26.48 29.67 73.36
CA ASP A 27 26.40 31.03 73.90
C ASP A 27 26.20 32.27 73.00
N TYR A 28 25.11 33.02 73.24
CA TYR A 28 25.15 34.40 73.78
C TYR A 28 23.74 34.94 74.13
N GLN A 29 23.48 35.01 75.44
CA GLN A 29 22.82 36.06 76.24
C GLN A 29 21.46 36.71 75.82
N GLN A 30 20.42 36.36 76.59
CA GLN A 30 19.21 37.16 76.83
C GLN A 30 19.47 38.28 77.84
N VAL A 31 19.04 39.51 77.53
CA VAL A 31 19.11 40.68 78.43
C VAL A 31 17.85 40.74 79.29
N LYS A 32 18.08 40.72 80.60
CA LYS A 32 17.12 40.90 81.69
C LYS A 32 16.70 42.37 81.81
N SER A 33 15.41 42.59 82.01
CA SER A 33 14.85 43.84 82.53
C SER A 33 15.33 44.09 83.97
N PRO A 34 15.75 45.31 84.35
CA PRO A 34 16.01 45.65 85.74
C PRO A 34 14.79 46.35 86.37
N GLN A 35 14.23 45.73 87.41
CA GLN A 35 13.58 46.42 88.53
C GLN A 35 14.61 46.48 89.66
N PHE A 36 15.02 47.67 90.11
CA PHE A 36 15.41 47.92 91.51
C PHE A 36 15.58 49.43 91.78
N ALA A 37 15.27 49.79 93.03
CA ALA A 37 15.72 50.94 93.81
C ALA A 37 15.06 52.32 93.59
N LYS A 38 13.98 52.54 94.35
CA LYS A 38 13.80 53.77 95.13
C LYS A 38 14.88 53.80 96.21
N GLU A 39 15.75 54.80 96.22
CA GLU A 39 16.39 55.29 97.44
C GLU A 39 17.02 56.68 97.24
N GLN A 40 16.54 57.61 98.06
CA GLN A 40 17.26 58.69 98.74
C GLN A 40 18.65 59.10 98.20
N ASN A 41 18.81 60.38 97.84
CA ASN A 41 19.67 61.34 98.58
C ASN A 41 19.81 62.72 97.92
N THR A 42 19.36 63.73 98.66
CA THR A 42 20.10 64.95 99.09
C THR A 42 21.06 65.70 98.13
N LEU A 43 20.67 66.97 97.85
CA LEU A 43 21.39 68.27 97.97
C LEU A 43 22.78 68.45 97.30
N PRO A 44 23.02 69.61 96.63
CA PRO A 44 23.48 70.84 97.34
C PRO A 44 22.92 72.15 96.75
N ARG A 45 22.51 73.15 97.55
CA ARG A 45 23.32 74.25 98.12
C ARG A 45 23.84 75.27 97.08
N ASN A 46 23.26 76.48 97.08
CA ASN A 46 23.93 77.78 96.94
C ASN A 46 22.99 78.84 97.57
N THR A 47 23.18 79.38 98.78
CA THR A 47 24.14 80.38 99.29
C THR A 47 24.20 81.72 98.55
N TYR A 48 23.51 82.72 99.12
CA TYR A 48 23.95 84.12 99.35
C TYR A 48 23.16 84.60 100.60
N LYS A 49 23.71 84.61 101.84
CA LYS A 49 24.43 85.72 102.54
C LYS A 49 24.11 87.12 102.01
N SER A 50 23.30 87.95 102.70
CA SER A 50 23.55 88.83 103.90
C SER A 50 23.97 90.26 103.48
N PRO A 51 23.50 91.32 104.17
CA PRO A 51 24.28 91.93 105.25
C PRO A 51 23.41 92.24 106.50
N ASP A 52 23.84 91.91 107.72
CA ASP A 52 24.77 92.68 108.58
C ASP A 52 24.39 94.15 108.82
N SER A 53 23.92 94.43 110.04
CA SER A 53 24.48 95.36 111.06
C SER A 53 23.33 95.88 111.96
N LYS A 54 23.27 95.54 113.25
CA LYS A 54 24.01 96.16 114.38
C LYS A 54 24.01 97.71 114.23
N VAL A 55 23.52 98.51 115.16
CA VAL A 55 24.15 98.81 116.46
C VAL A 55 23.23 99.72 117.31
N ASN A 56 23.00 99.29 118.56
CA ASN A 56 22.95 99.99 119.86
C ASN A 56 22.20 101.31 120.12
N GLN A 57 21.26 101.18 121.07
CA GLN A 57 21.17 101.76 122.42
C GLN A 57 21.06 103.29 122.69
N PHE A 58 20.27 103.52 123.76
CA PHE A 58 20.38 104.49 124.87
C PHE A 58 19.41 105.70 124.91
N GLU A 59 18.52 105.61 125.91
CA GLU A 59 18.06 106.61 126.89
C GLU A 59 17.66 108.04 126.48
N GLY A 60 16.53 108.46 127.06
CA GLY A 60 16.53 109.68 127.87
C GLY A 60 15.89 110.94 127.28
N THR A 61 14.62 111.16 127.64
CA THR A 61 13.99 112.45 128.02
C THR A 61 13.95 113.67 127.07
N SER A 62 12.70 114.04 126.76
CA SER A 62 12.08 115.39 126.70
C SER A 62 12.27 116.35 125.50
N ASN A 63 11.11 116.90 125.09
CA ASN A 63 10.84 118.22 124.49
C ASN A 63 10.78 118.39 122.95
N GLU A 64 9.59 118.08 122.41
CA GLU A 64 8.64 118.98 121.73
C GLU A 64 9.01 119.86 120.50
N GLU A 65 10.20 119.77 119.90
CA GLU A 65 10.47 120.49 118.62
C GLU A 65 10.92 119.61 117.43
N ILE A 66 11.11 118.30 117.62
CA ILE A 66 11.62 117.37 116.58
C ILE A 66 10.51 116.73 115.70
N TYR A 67 9.25 116.74 116.17
CA TYR A 67 8.15 116.02 115.51
C TYR A 67 7.78 116.54 114.11
N LYS A 68 8.04 117.81 113.78
CA LYS A 68 7.71 118.36 112.45
C LYS A 68 8.72 118.02 111.35
N LYS A 69 10.01 117.80 111.67
CA LYS A 69 11.02 117.36 110.69
C LYS A 69 10.96 115.85 110.42
N LYS A 70 10.65 115.04 111.43
CA LYS A 70 10.51 113.58 111.30
C LYS A 70 9.36 113.17 110.35
N ILE A 71 8.27 113.95 110.29
CA ILE A 71 7.12 113.69 109.41
C ILE A 71 7.52 113.85 107.93
N ILE A 72 8.26 114.91 107.58
CA ILE A 72 8.69 115.16 106.19
C ILE A 72 9.70 114.11 105.73
N GLU A 73 10.61 113.67 106.60
CA GLU A 73 11.61 112.65 106.29
C GLU A 73 10.98 111.26 106.11
N LEU A 74 9.99 110.91 106.95
CA LEU A 74 9.21 109.68 106.79
C LEU A 74 8.37 109.71 105.50
N GLN A 75 7.84 110.86 105.09
CA GLN A 75 7.11 111.00 103.82
C GLN A 75 8.02 110.78 102.61
N ARG A 76 9.22 111.36 102.62
CA ARG A 76 10.23 111.10 101.58
C ARG A 76 10.67 109.63 101.53
N GLN A 77 10.86 108.98 102.68
CA GLN A 77 11.18 107.55 102.71
C GLN A 77 10.02 106.69 102.21
N ASN A 78 8.77 107.09 102.46
CA ASN A 78 7.60 106.38 101.98
C ASN A 78 7.44 106.54 100.46
N ASP A 79 7.72 107.73 99.92
CA ASP A 79 7.70 107.97 98.48
C ASP A 79 8.82 107.19 97.76
N ASP A 80 10.03 107.15 98.32
CA ASP A 80 11.16 106.38 97.79
C ASP A 80 10.91 104.86 97.86
N LEU A 81 10.25 104.39 98.91
CA LEU A 81 9.77 103.00 99.02
C LEU A 81 8.65 102.70 98.02
N ARG A 82 7.76 103.66 97.75
CA ARG A 82 6.69 103.53 96.76
C ARG A 82 7.26 103.44 95.35
N GLU A 83 8.26 104.27 95.04
CA GLU A 83 8.95 104.26 93.76
C GLU A 83 9.74 102.96 93.56
N LYS A 84 10.48 102.50 94.57
CA LYS A 84 11.12 101.18 94.56
C LYS A 84 10.11 100.03 94.43
N TYR A 85 8.96 100.13 95.08
CA TYR A 85 7.90 99.12 94.96
C TYR A 85 7.28 99.11 93.56
N LEU A 86 7.05 100.28 92.96
CA LEU A 86 6.58 100.38 91.58
C LEU A 86 7.62 99.84 90.59
N GLN A 87 8.90 100.14 90.80
CA GLN A 87 9.98 99.64 89.96
C GLN A 87 10.11 98.12 90.06
N ILE A 88 10.14 97.55 91.27
CA ILE A 88 10.14 96.09 91.49
C ILE A 88 8.86 95.45 90.92
N SER A 89 7.71 96.12 91.04
CA SER A 89 6.45 95.64 90.44
C SER A 89 6.52 95.63 88.91
N SER A 90 7.16 96.62 88.29
CA SER A 90 7.36 96.68 86.84
C SER A 90 8.37 95.64 86.36
N GLU A 91 9.49 95.46 87.07
CA GLU A 91 10.51 94.46 86.78
C GLU A 91 9.95 93.05 86.94
N ASN A 92 9.13 92.81 87.96
CA ASN A 92 8.41 91.55 88.12
C ASN A 92 7.38 91.32 87.02
N GLN A 93 6.71 92.37 86.52
CA GLN A 93 5.79 92.22 85.37
C GLN A 93 6.55 91.87 84.08
N VAL A 94 7.71 92.47 83.83
CA VAL A 94 8.57 92.13 82.69
C VAL A 94 9.08 90.70 82.82
N LEU A 95 9.59 90.31 83.99
CA LEU A 95 10.07 88.94 84.23
C LEU A 95 8.95 87.90 84.09
N ILE A 96 7.73 88.21 84.57
CA ILE A 96 6.56 87.35 84.39
C ILE A 96 6.19 87.25 82.91
N GLN A 97 6.34 88.33 82.13
CA GLN A 97 6.06 88.31 80.70
C GLN A 97 7.11 87.51 79.94
N GLU A 98 8.40 87.68 80.24
CA GLU A 98 9.49 86.88 79.67
C GLU A 98 9.30 85.38 79.97
N GLN A 99 8.94 85.04 81.21
CA GLN A 99 8.63 83.65 81.58
C GLN A 99 7.39 83.11 80.85
N ARG A 100 6.38 83.94 80.57
CA ARG A 100 5.21 83.54 79.77
C ARG A 100 5.59 83.28 78.33
N ASP A 101 6.38 84.16 77.73
CA ASP A 101 6.84 84.02 76.35
C ASP A 101 7.75 82.79 76.21
N GLU A 102 8.60 82.51 77.21
CA GLU A 102 9.43 81.29 77.26
C GLU A 102 8.57 80.02 77.41
N ILE A 103 7.55 80.04 78.28
CA ILE A 103 6.58 78.94 78.40
C ILE A 103 5.83 78.72 77.09
N GLU A 104 5.45 79.79 76.38
CA GLU A 104 4.75 79.70 75.11
C GLU A 104 5.65 79.13 74.00
N GLN A 105 6.94 79.49 73.98
CA GLN A 105 7.93 78.86 73.10
C GLN A 105 8.09 77.37 73.39
N TYR A 106 8.23 76.97 74.67
CA TYR A 106 8.32 75.56 75.02
C TYR A 106 7.04 74.79 74.70
N LEU A 107 5.86 75.41 74.84
CA LEU A 107 4.59 74.79 74.44
C LEU A 107 4.53 74.56 72.93
N ASN A 108 4.99 75.51 72.13
CA ASN A 108 5.08 75.35 70.68
C ASN A 108 6.10 74.26 70.29
N GLU A 109 7.27 74.22 70.93
CA GLU A 109 8.27 73.18 70.68
C GLU A 109 7.73 71.79 71.05
N ILE A 110 7.02 71.66 72.18
CA ILE A 110 6.33 70.43 72.58
C ILE A 110 5.29 70.02 71.53
N ASN A 111 4.55 70.95 70.95
CA ASN A 111 3.56 70.64 69.92
C ASN A 111 4.22 70.16 68.62
N ILE A 112 5.31 70.80 68.19
CA ILE A 112 6.10 70.36 67.02
C ILE A 112 6.66 68.95 67.26
N LEU A 113 7.21 68.69 68.45
CA LEU A 113 7.73 67.37 68.81
C LEU A 113 6.62 66.31 68.87
N LYS A 114 5.41 66.66 69.32
CA LYS A 114 4.25 65.75 69.28
C LYS A 114 3.83 65.42 67.84
N GLU A 115 3.82 66.40 66.94
CA GLU A 115 3.52 66.16 65.52
C GLU A 115 4.59 65.29 64.87
N GLN A 116 5.88 65.53 65.16
CA GLN A 116 6.97 64.69 64.67
C GLN A 116 6.87 63.25 65.22
N LEU A 117 6.52 63.08 66.50
CA LEU A 117 6.29 61.77 67.10
C LEU A 117 5.12 61.05 66.40
N MET A 118 4.01 61.74 66.17
CA MET A 118 2.84 61.20 65.47
C MET A 118 3.19 60.76 64.04
N GLN A 119 3.99 61.56 63.33
CA GLN A 119 4.47 61.20 62.00
C GLN A 119 5.37 59.96 62.02
N LYS A 120 6.26 59.86 63.03
CA LYS A 120 7.10 58.68 63.22
C LYS A 120 6.32 57.43 63.59
N GLU A 121 5.22 57.56 64.34
CA GLU A 121 4.31 56.44 64.62
C GLU A 121 3.59 55.95 63.34
N ILE A 122 3.21 56.87 62.45
CA ILE A 122 2.63 56.50 61.14
C ILE A 122 3.67 55.77 60.28
N GLU A 123 4.89 56.28 60.18
CA GLU A 123 5.98 55.63 59.45
C GLU A 123 6.29 54.24 60.03
N TYR A 124 6.35 54.11 61.36
CA TYR A 124 6.56 52.83 62.04
C TYR A 124 5.45 51.83 61.70
N LYS A 125 4.19 52.28 61.68
CA LYS A 125 3.05 51.44 61.32
C LYS A 125 3.12 50.98 59.86
N GLN A 126 3.46 51.86 58.93
CA GLN A 126 3.64 51.51 57.51
C GLN A 126 4.76 50.50 57.30
N ILE A 127 5.89 50.68 58.00
CA ILE A 127 7.01 49.73 57.96
C ILE A 127 6.58 48.36 58.51
N ASN A 128 5.77 48.34 59.57
CA ASN A 128 5.29 47.10 60.17
C ASN A 128 4.31 46.35 59.26
N ASP A 129 3.40 47.08 58.60
CA ASP A 129 2.47 46.52 57.61
C ASP A 129 3.23 45.96 56.40
N LEU A 130 4.26 46.68 55.91
CA LEU A 130 5.13 46.19 54.84
C LEU A 130 5.89 44.93 55.24
N ASN A 131 6.42 44.88 56.47
CA ASN A 131 7.09 43.69 57.00
C ASN A 131 6.14 42.49 57.11
N GLN A 132 4.87 42.70 57.46
CA GLN A 132 3.88 41.62 57.44
C GLN A 132 3.60 41.12 56.02
N SER A 133 3.47 42.03 55.05
CA SER A 133 3.27 41.66 53.64
C SER A 133 4.45 40.84 53.10
N LEU A 134 5.68 41.27 53.39
CA LEU A 134 6.88 40.55 52.97
C LEU A 134 7.00 39.18 53.63
N LYS A 135 6.62 39.04 54.91
CA LYS A 135 6.57 37.73 55.57
C LYS A 135 5.56 36.79 54.93
N GLN A 136 4.39 37.31 54.52
CA GLN A 136 3.40 36.51 53.81
C GLN A 136 3.94 36.06 52.45
N GLU A 137 4.58 36.96 51.71
CA GLU A 137 5.16 36.64 50.41
C GLU A 137 6.25 35.58 50.52
N ILE A 138 7.17 35.69 51.51
CA ILE A 138 8.18 34.66 51.80
C ILE A 138 7.52 33.30 52.10
N SER A 139 6.46 33.29 52.91
CA SER A 139 5.71 32.06 53.22
C SER A 139 5.08 31.44 51.96
N ASP A 140 4.56 32.25 51.04
CA ASP A 140 3.98 31.77 49.79
C ASP A 140 5.06 31.20 48.84
N TRP A 141 6.25 31.82 48.82
CA TRP A 141 7.42 31.31 48.09
C TRP A 141 7.93 29.98 48.66
N GLU A 142 7.98 29.82 49.99
CA GLU A 142 8.36 28.55 50.65
C GLU A 142 7.41 27.41 50.27
N VAL A 143 6.09 27.67 50.31
CA VAL A 143 5.07 26.68 49.88
C VAL A 143 5.21 26.35 48.38
N GLY A 144 5.55 27.34 47.55
CA GLY A 144 5.85 27.13 46.13
C GLY A 144 7.07 26.24 45.92
N PHE A 145 8.11 26.42 46.73
CA PHE A 145 9.35 25.64 46.68
C PHE A 145 9.12 24.18 47.10
N ASP A 146 8.39 23.96 48.19
CA ASP A 146 8.04 22.63 48.68
C ASP A 146 7.24 21.82 47.63
N LYS A 147 6.31 22.47 46.93
CA LYS A 147 5.57 21.85 45.82
C LYS A 147 6.48 21.48 44.65
N LEU A 148 7.42 22.35 44.31
CA LEU A 148 8.35 22.12 43.20
C LEU A 148 9.32 20.97 43.53
N GLU A 149 9.79 20.90 44.77
CA GLU A 149 10.62 19.81 45.28
C GLU A 149 9.85 18.48 45.32
N GLN A 150 8.58 18.51 45.73
CA GLN A 150 7.71 17.34 45.69
C GLN A 150 7.44 16.86 44.25
N ASP A 151 7.21 17.76 43.30
CA ASP A 151 7.04 17.44 41.87
C ASP A 151 8.33 16.91 41.24
N TYR A 152 9.48 17.46 41.62
CA TYR A 152 10.78 16.97 41.20
C TYR A 152 11.04 15.55 41.71
N ASN A 153 10.77 15.29 42.99
CA ASN A 153 10.91 13.96 43.60
C ASN A 153 9.90 12.95 43.03
N ASN A 154 8.69 13.37 42.66
CA ASN A 154 7.72 12.53 41.97
C ASN A 154 8.13 12.20 40.52
N LYS A 155 8.80 13.12 39.81
CA LYS A 155 9.36 12.87 38.47
C LYS A 155 10.61 12.00 38.48
N LEU A 156 11.30 11.88 39.61
CA LEU A 156 12.45 10.97 39.78
C LEU A 156 12.05 9.49 39.99
N LYS A 157 10.75 9.14 39.99
CA LYS A 157 10.25 7.74 39.92
C LYS A 157 10.52 7.05 38.57
N ILE A 158 11.63 7.36 37.92
CA ILE A 158 12.16 6.67 36.73
C ILE A 158 12.66 5.27 37.10
N GLU A 159 12.96 5.02 38.39
CA GLU A 159 13.47 3.75 38.87
C GLU A 159 12.43 2.61 38.80
N ASP A 160 11.15 2.89 39.06
CA ASP A 160 10.06 1.91 38.94
C ASP A 160 9.78 1.52 37.48
N ASP A 161 9.82 2.49 36.57
CA ASP A 161 9.61 2.23 35.15
C ASP A 161 10.83 1.56 34.52
N SER A 162 12.05 1.88 34.98
CA SER A 162 13.26 1.14 34.59
C SER A 162 13.22 -0.31 35.07
N GLN A 163 12.68 -0.60 36.26
CA GLN A 163 12.52 -1.97 36.75
C GLN A 163 11.44 -2.74 35.97
N LYS A 164 10.34 -2.09 35.57
CA LYS A 164 9.33 -2.70 34.69
C LYS A 164 9.89 -3.02 33.32
N ILE A 165 10.65 -2.12 32.71
CA ILE A 165 11.30 -2.33 31.42
C ILE A 165 12.29 -3.50 31.51
N LEU A 166 13.06 -3.59 32.59
CA LEU A 166 13.97 -4.72 32.83
C LEU A 166 13.23 -6.05 32.96
N ALA A 167 12.10 -6.08 33.68
CA ALA A 167 11.26 -7.28 33.79
C ALA A 167 10.62 -7.69 32.45
N GLU A 168 10.23 -6.72 31.63
CA GLU A 168 9.67 -6.96 30.29
C GLU A 168 10.73 -7.48 29.31
N ILE A 169 11.95 -6.94 29.36
CA ILE A 169 13.11 -7.46 28.61
C ILE A 169 13.41 -8.91 29.02
N GLN A 170 13.32 -9.23 30.31
CA GLN A 170 13.54 -10.59 30.81
C GLN A 170 12.49 -11.57 30.25
N LEU A 171 11.20 -11.18 30.26
CA LEU A 171 10.12 -11.99 29.70
C LEU A 171 10.26 -12.21 28.19
N LEU A 172 10.63 -11.17 27.45
CA LEU A 172 10.87 -11.28 26.01
C LEU A 172 12.07 -12.18 25.68
N ASN A 173 13.11 -12.18 26.53
CA ASN A 173 14.24 -13.10 26.38
C ASN A 173 13.82 -14.55 26.64
N ASP A 174 13.02 -14.80 27.67
CA ASP A 174 12.50 -16.14 27.97
C ASP A 174 11.56 -16.64 26.85
N GLU A 175 10.77 -15.76 26.25
CA GLU A 175 9.91 -16.07 25.11
C GLU A 175 10.71 -16.36 23.83
N ASN A 176 11.74 -15.56 23.54
CA ASN A 176 12.67 -15.84 22.44
C ASN A 176 13.36 -17.20 22.62
N GLN A 177 13.77 -17.55 23.83
CA GLN A 177 14.37 -18.86 24.10
C GLN A 177 13.37 -20.00 23.85
N LYS A 178 12.11 -19.86 24.29
CA LYS A 178 11.06 -20.84 23.99
C LYS A 178 10.80 -20.99 22.50
N LEU A 179 10.74 -19.88 21.76
CA LEU A 179 10.56 -19.91 20.31
C LEU A 179 11.75 -20.58 19.61
N GLN A 180 12.96 -20.38 20.12
CA GLN A 180 14.17 -21.04 19.59
C GLN A 180 14.16 -22.55 19.88
N ASP A 181 13.70 -22.97 21.06
CA ASP A 181 13.53 -24.38 21.42
C ASP A 181 12.41 -25.03 20.58
N GLU A 182 11.30 -24.34 20.35
CA GLU A 182 10.22 -24.80 19.46
C GLU A 182 10.69 -24.92 18.01
N LEU A 183 11.50 -23.99 17.53
CA LEU A 183 12.09 -24.05 16.18
C LEU A 183 13.00 -25.28 16.05
N GLN A 184 13.85 -25.54 17.04
CA GLN A 184 14.71 -26.73 17.06
C GLN A 184 13.90 -28.03 17.08
N GLU A 185 12.81 -28.08 17.84
CA GLU A 185 11.93 -29.25 17.87
C GLU A 185 11.18 -29.42 16.54
N LYS A 186 10.77 -28.33 15.89
CA LYS A 186 10.18 -28.38 14.54
C LYS A 186 11.18 -28.88 13.50
N ASP A 187 12.44 -28.45 13.57
CA ASP A 187 13.51 -28.95 12.69
C ASP A 187 13.77 -30.44 12.94
N ARG A 188 13.72 -30.89 14.19
CA ARG A 188 13.85 -32.31 14.54
C ARG A 188 12.71 -33.13 13.95
N LEU A 189 11.47 -32.68 14.11
CA LEU A 189 10.28 -33.33 13.55
C LEU A 189 10.29 -33.34 12.02
N TYR A 190 10.70 -32.23 11.40
CA TYR A 190 10.88 -32.14 9.95
C TYR A 190 11.89 -33.18 9.44
N ASN A 191 13.03 -33.31 10.12
CA ASN A 191 14.04 -34.31 9.76
C ASN A 191 13.54 -35.75 9.97
N GLN A 192 12.75 -36.02 11.01
CA GLN A 192 12.10 -37.32 11.20
C GLN A 192 11.10 -37.62 10.07
N CYS A 193 10.25 -36.66 9.70
CA CYS A 193 9.31 -36.80 8.58
C CYS A 193 10.06 -37.04 7.26
N LYS A 194 11.17 -36.34 7.02
CA LYS A 194 12.02 -36.53 5.85
C LYS A 194 12.61 -37.94 5.78
N GLN A 195 13.08 -38.48 6.91
CA GLN A 195 13.58 -39.85 6.99
C GLN A 195 12.47 -40.88 6.78
N GLN A 196 11.29 -40.67 7.34
CA GLN A 196 10.12 -41.53 7.10
C GLN A 196 9.69 -41.53 5.63
N LEU A 197 9.70 -40.36 4.97
CA LEU A 197 9.45 -40.23 3.53
C LEU A 197 10.48 -40.99 2.69
N GLN A 198 11.76 -40.92 3.06
CA GLN A 198 12.81 -41.71 2.40
C GLN A 198 12.60 -43.22 2.57
N SER A 199 12.23 -43.67 3.77
CA SER A 199 11.88 -45.07 4.03
C SER A 199 10.69 -45.52 3.18
N MET A 200 9.59 -44.76 3.18
CA MET A 200 8.41 -45.07 2.37
C MET A 200 8.73 -45.07 0.88
N HIS A 201 9.65 -44.22 0.41
CA HIS A 201 10.06 -44.22 -0.99
C HIS A 201 10.85 -45.49 -1.35
N ILE A 202 11.69 -45.98 -0.45
CA ILE A 202 12.38 -47.27 -0.61
C ILE A 202 11.36 -48.41 -0.63
N ASP A 203 10.41 -48.44 0.31
CA ASP A 203 9.36 -49.47 0.37
C ASP A 203 8.45 -49.45 -0.87
N LEU A 204 8.13 -48.27 -1.38
CA LEU A 204 7.34 -48.11 -2.62
C LEU A 204 8.09 -48.66 -3.83
N ASN A 205 9.39 -48.38 -3.95
CA ASN A 205 10.22 -48.91 -5.02
C ASN A 205 10.35 -50.44 -4.91
N GLN A 206 10.46 -50.98 -3.69
CA GLN A 206 10.48 -52.43 -3.45
C GLN A 206 9.14 -53.07 -3.84
N MET A 207 8.01 -52.49 -3.44
CA MET A 207 6.68 -52.99 -3.85
C MET A 207 6.46 -52.91 -5.36
N GLN A 208 7.01 -51.90 -6.04
CA GLN A 208 6.95 -51.82 -7.50
C GLN A 208 7.76 -52.94 -8.17
N GLN A 209 8.95 -53.26 -7.65
CA GLN A 209 9.73 -54.41 -8.11
C GLN A 209 8.99 -55.73 -7.87
N ASP A 210 8.42 -55.92 -6.68
CA ASP A 210 7.65 -57.13 -6.35
C ASP A 210 6.39 -57.25 -7.23
N SER A 211 5.73 -56.13 -7.55
CA SER A 211 4.59 -56.10 -8.47
C SER A 211 5.00 -56.50 -9.89
N GLN A 212 6.15 -56.03 -10.37
CA GLN A 212 6.68 -56.43 -11.69
C GLN A 212 7.04 -57.91 -11.72
N TYR A 213 7.72 -58.40 -10.67
CA TYR A 213 8.04 -59.81 -10.52
C TYR A 213 6.79 -60.70 -10.48
N ASN A 214 5.77 -60.31 -9.72
CA ASN A 214 4.50 -61.04 -9.66
C ASN A 214 3.76 -61.03 -11.00
N GLN A 215 3.83 -59.94 -11.76
CA GLN A 215 3.26 -59.86 -13.11
C GLN A 215 3.98 -60.82 -14.07
N GLU A 216 5.31 -60.90 -14.00
CA GLU A 216 6.10 -61.86 -14.79
C GLU A 216 5.80 -63.31 -14.42
N LEU A 217 5.67 -63.60 -13.12
CA LEU A 217 5.31 -64.93 -12.62
C LEU A 217 3.89 -65.32 -13.06
N LEU A 218 2.94 -64.39 -13.02
CA LEU A 218 1.58 -64.59 -13.51
C LEU A 218 1.58 -64.89 -15.02
N ASN A 219 2.33 -64.10 -15.80
CA ASN A 219 2.48 -64.33 -17.24
C ASN A 219 3.12 -65.70 -17.55
N GLN A 220 4.06 -66.18 -16.73
CA GLN A 220 4.59 -67.54 -16.86
C GLN A 220 3.52 -68.60 -16.55
N LYS A 221 2.74 -68.41 -15.49
CA LYS A 221 1.67 -69.34 -15.12
C LYS A 221 0.55 -69.39 -16.15
N ASP A 222 0.20 -68.26 -16.76
CA ASP A 222 -0.77 -68.21 -17.85
C ASP A 222 -0.28 -68.94 -19.11
N ARG A 223 1.02 -68.88 -19.42
CA ARG A 223 1.62 -69.70 -20.49
C ARG A 223 1.55 -71.19 -20.17
N GLU A 224 1.88 -71.57 -18.94
CA GLU A 224 1.81 -72.97 -18.48
C GLU A 224 0.37 -73.51 -18.51
N ILE A 225 -0.62 -72.70 -18.09
CA ILE A 225 -2.04 -73.03 -18.21
C ILE A 225 -2.44 -73.21 -19.68
N TYR A 226 -2.00 -72.32 -20.57
CA TYR A 226 -2.29 -72.42 -21.99
C TYR A 226 -1.72 -73.70 -22.62
N GLU A 227 -0.50 -74.08 -22.26
CA GLU A 227 0.12 -75.34 -22.70
C GLU A 227 -0.62 -76.57 -22.18
N LEU A 228 -1.01 -76.57 -20.91
CA LEU A 228 -1.81 -77.64 -20.31
C LEU A 228 -3.20 -77.75 -20.95
N GLN A 229 -3.84 -76.62 -21.27
CA GLN A 229 -5.12 -76.62 -21.99
C GLN A 229 -5.00 -77.22 -23.39
N GLN A 230 -3.93 -76.90 -24.13
CA GLN A 230 -3.68 -77.57 -25.41
C GLN A 230 -3.46 -79.08 -25.24
N GLN A 231 -2.76 -79.50 -24.18
CA GLN A 231 -2.54 -80.92 -23.90
C GLN A 231 -3.85 -81.64 -23.55
N ILE A 232 -4.74 -80.99 -22.78
CA ILE A 232 -6.08 -81.50 -22.48
C ILE A 232 -6.89 -81.67 -23.77
N GLU A 233 -6.86 -80.70 -24.69
CA GLU A 233 -7.61 -80.84 -25.95
C GLU A 233 -7.06 -81.95 -26.85
N ARG A 234 -5.73 -82.11 -26.92
CA ARG A 234 -5.13 -83.28 -27.61
C ARG A 234 -5.58 -84.61 -26.98
N ASN A 235 -5.66 -84.67 -25.65
CA ASN A 235 -6.13 -85.86 -24.94
C ASN A 235 -7.62 -86.14 -25.18
N LYS A 236 -8.46 -85.10 -25.23
CA LYS A 236 -9.89 -85.24 -25.59
C LYS A 236 -10.04 -85.74 -27.03
N GLU A 237 -9.22 -85.27 -27.96
CA GLU A 237 -9.25 -85.74 -29.34
C GLU A 237 -8.82 -87.22 -29.45
N LEU A 238 -7.78 -87.62 -28.71
CA LEU A 238 -7.38 -89.02 -28.57
C LEU A 238 -8.49 -89.89 -27.98
N LEU A 239 -9.17 -89.41 -26.96
CA LEU A 239 -10.29 -90.12 -26.33
C LEU A 239 -11.47 -90.30 -27.30
N ARG A 240 -11.80 -89.27 -28.10
CA ARG A 240 -12.81 -89.37 -29.18
C ARG A 240 -12.42 -90.43 -30.21
N LYS A 241 -11.16 -90.43 -30.65
CA LYS A 241 -10.65 -91.47 -31.58
C LYS A 241 -10.71 -92.87 -30.98
N GLN A 242 -10.39 -93.02 -29.69
CA GLN A 242 -10.49 -94.30 -28.99
C GLN A 242 -11.95 -94.77 -28.89
N GLN A 243 -12.89 -93.86 -28.63
CA GLN A 243 -14.33 -94.16 -28.61
C GLN A 243 -14.84 -94.57 -29.99
N ASP A 244 -14.39 -93.89 -31.06
CA ASP A 244 -14.70 -94.28 -32.45
C ASP A 244 -14.16 -95.67 -32.80
N PHE A 245 -12.95 -96.02 -32.33
CA PHE A 245 -12.40 -97.37 -32.50
C PHE A 245 -13.21 -98.41 -31.72
N SER A 246 -13.62 -98.11 -30.49
CA SER A 246 -14.48 -99.00 -29.70
C SER A 246 -15.84 -99.23 -30.39
N ASN A 247 -16.46 -98.17 -30.91
CA ASN A 247 -17.71 -98.26 -31.65
C ASN A 247 -17.56 -99.12 -32.92
N LYS A 248 -16.44 -98.97 -33.65
CA LYS A 248 -16.13 -99.82 -34.81
C LYS A 248 -15.90 -101.28 -34.39
N GLN A 249 -15.22 -101.52 -33.27
CA GLN A 249 -15.02 -102.85 -32.73
C GLN A 249 -16.35 -103.50 -32.35
N ASP A 250 -17.27 -102.79 -31.71
CA ASP A 250 -18.60 -103.29 -31.37
C ASP A 250 -19.45 -103.63 -32.60
N LEU A 251 -19.35 -102.82 -33.66
CA LEU A 251 -19.99 -103.12 -34.95
C LEU A 251 -19.42 -104.38 -35.58
N LEU A 252 -18.09 -104.53 -35.59
CA LEU A 252 -17.42 -105.74 -36.08
C LEU A 252 -17.76 -106.97 -35.24
N VAL A 253 -17.87 -106.85 -33.92
CA VAL A 253 -18.30 -107.96 -33.04
C VAL A 253 -19.75 -108.36 -33.34
N LYS A 254 -20.66 -107.40 -33.53
CA LYS A 254 -22.03 -107.69 -33.95
C LYS A 254 -22.09 -108.35 -35.33
N GLU A 255 -21.21 -107.96 -36.24
CA GLU A 255 -21.11 -108.55 -37.58
C GLU A 255 -20.55 -109.98 -37.52
N ILE A 256 -19.51 -110.23 -36.72
CA ILE A 256 -18.99 -111.59 -36.43
C ILE A 256 -20.07 -112.46 -35.78
N GLN A 257 -20.87 -111.92 -34.85
CA GLN A 257 -21.98 -112.65 -34.24
C GLN A 257 -23.06 -113.01 -35.26
N LYS A 258 -23.43 -112.08 -36.15
CA LYS A 258 -24.37 -112.35 -37.25
C LYS A 258 -23.82 -113.42 -38.20
N LEU A 259 -22.56 -113.30 -38.61
CA LEU A 259 -21.92 -114.28 -39.48
C LEU A 259 -21.84 -115.66 -38.81
N ASN A 260 -21.53 -115.74 -37.51
CA ASN A 260 -21.53 -117.00 -36.77
C ASN A 260 -22.94 -117.61 -36.62
N GLN A 261 -23.97 -116.77 -36.44
CA GLN A 261 -25.36 -117.24 -36.45
C GLN A 261 -25.75 -117.77 -37.83
N GLN A 262 -25.40 -117.07 -38.90
CA GLN A 262 -25.61 -117.54 -40.28
C GLN A 262 -24.84 -118.84 -40.55
N LEU A 263 -23.62 -118.98 -40.04
CA LEU A 263 -22.80 -120.18 -40.21
C LEU A 263 -23.39 -121.38 -39.45
N LYS A 264 -23.91 -121.17 -38.23
CA LYS A 264 -24.67 -122.20 -37.49
C LYS A 264 -25.98 -122.57 -38.19
N GLN A 265 -26.67 -121.59 -38.76
CA GLN A 265 -27.94 -121.81 -39.45
C GLN A 265 -27.72 -122.59 -40.76
N LEU A 266 -26.69 -122.24 -41.53
CA LEU A 266 -26.26 -122.97 -42.72
C LEU A 266 -25.74 -124.37 -42.39
N GLN A 267 -25.05 -124.58 -41.26
CA GLN A 267 -24.66 -125.92 -40.80
C GLN A 267 -25.87 -126.78 -40.44
N LYS A 268 -26.88 -126.18 -39.79
CA LYS A 268 -28.14 -126.86 -39.48
C LYS A 268 -28.92 -127.20 -40.75
N GLU A 269 -29.04 -126.25 -41.68
CA GLU A 269 -29.64 -126.49 -43.00
C GLU A 269 -28.90 -127.58 -43.78
N ASN A 270 -27.57 -127.62 -43.76
CA ASN A 270 -26.80 -128.68 -44.41
C ASN A 270 -27.07 -130.06 -43.79
N GLN A 271 -27.24 -130.11 -42.46
CA GLN A 271 -27.59 -131.34 -41.74
C GLN A 271 -29.02 -131.78 -42.06
N ASP A 272 -29.96 -130.83 -42.07
CA ASP A 272 -31.38 -131.06 -42.34
C ASP A 272 -31.58 -131.50 -43.81
N LEU A 273 -30.93 -130.84 -44.77
CA LEU A 273 -30.93 -131.24 -46.19
C LEU A 273 -30.27 -132.61 -46.43
N LYS A 274 -29.30 -133.02 -45.60
CA LYS A 274 -28.69 -134.35 -45.68
C LYS A 274 -29.65 -135.44 -45.18
N ASN A 275 -30.47 -135.14 -44.18
CA ASN A 275 -31.53 -136.02 -43.67
C ASN A 275 -32.73 -136.05 -44.64
N GLU A 276 -33.10 -134.90 -45.20
CA GLU A 276 -34.19 -134.77 -46.17
C GLU A 276 -33.84 -135.46 -47.49
N LYS A 277 -32.58 -135.41 -47.93
CA LYS A 277 -32.08 -136.20 -49.07
C LYS A 277 -32.18 -137.72 -48.83
N GLN A 278 -32.05 -138.20 -47.59
CA GLN A 278 -32.24 -139.61 -47.22
C GLN A 278 -33.72 -140.02 -47.19
N LEU A 279 -34.61 -139.13 -46.72
CA LEU A 279 -36.06 -139.32 -46.70
C LEU A 279 -36.68 -139.23 -48.11
N ILE A 280 -36.27 -138.27 -48.93
CA ILE A 280 -36.73 -138.10 -50.31
C ILE A 280 -36.24 -139.27 -51.19
N GLN A 281 -35.09 -139.89 -50.90
CA GLN A 281 -34.66 -141.14 -51.56
C GLN A 281 -35.57 -142.34 -51.23
N GLN A 282 -36.25 -142.35 -50.07
CA GLN A 282 -37.23 -143.36 -49.69
C GLN A 282 -38.64 -143.05 -50.23
N GLU A 283 -39.07 -141.78 -50.22
CA GLU A 283 -40.38 -141.37 -50.73
C GLU A 283 -40.50 -141.38 -52.27
N LEU A 284 -39.38 -141.24 -53.01
CA LEU A 284 -39.34 -141.39 -54.48
C LEU A 284 -39.49 -142.84 -54.95
N GLN A 285 -39.41 -143.84 -54.06
CA GLN A 285 -39.73 -145.24 -54.37
C GLN A 285 -41.22 -145.59 -54.19
N GLU A 286 -41.99 -144.82 -53.42
CA GLU A 286 -43.40 -145.15 -53.10
C GLU A 286 -44.45 -144.34 -53.88
N ASN A 287 -44.12 -143.18 -54.46
CA ASN A 287 -45.14 -142.23 -54.94
C ASN A 287 -45.34 -142.16 -56.46
N ARG A 288 -45.32 -143.30 -57.17
CA ARG A 288 -45.55 -143.36 -58.63
C ARG A 288 -47.02 -143.50 -59.08
N ALA A 289 -48.01 -143.42 -58.21
CA ALA A 289 -49.42 -143.43 -58.63
C ALA A 289 -50.36 -142.77 -57.62
N ASN A 290 -50.55 -141.45 -57.67
CA ASN A 290 -51.71 -140.84 -56.98
C ASN A 290 -52.24 -139.58 -57.71
N PRO A 291 -53.51 -139.55 -58.19
CA PRO A 291 -54.12 -138.40 -58.86
C PRO A 291 -54.53 -137.23 -57.93
N GLU A 292 -54.38 -137.35 -56.61
CA GLU A 292 -54.79 -136.31 -55.64
C GLU A 292 -53.91 -135.05 -55.62
N TYR A 293 -52.70 -135.09 -56.21
CA TYR A 293 -51.79 -133.95 -56.24
C TYR A 293 -52.32 -132.75 -57.05
N LEU A 294 -53.17 -132.99 -58.04
CA LEU A 294 -53.73 -131.93 -58.89
C LEU A 294 -54.71 -131.02 -58.13
N THR A 295 -55.50 -131.59 -57.20
CA THR A 295 -56.42 -130.84 -56.34
C THR A 295 -55.66 -130.06 -55.27
N LYS A 296 -54.56 -130.61 -54.75
CA LYS A 296 -53.70 -129.96 -53.75
C LYS A 296 -52.91 -128.79 -54.34
N ILE A 297 -52.48 -128.89 -55.61
CA ILE A 297 -51.82 -127.80 -56.34
C ILE A 297 -52.77 -126.59 -56.53
N ASN A 298 -54.05 -126.80 -56.82
CA ASN A 298 -55.01 -125.70 -56.96
C ASN A 298 -55.34 -124.99 -55.64
N LEU A 299 -55.45 -125.72 -54.52
CA LEU A 299 -55.64 -125.13 -53.19
C LEU A 299 -54.38 -124.39 -52.70
N LEU A 300 -53.19 -124.91 -53.00
CA LEU A 300 -51.93 -124.23 -52.71
C LEU A 300 -51.74 -122.97 -53.59
N GLY A 301 -52.19 -122.99 -54.83
CA GLY A 301 -52.19 -121.81 -55.70
C GLY A 301 -53.03 -120.66 -55.14
N GLN A 302 -54.23 -120.97 -54.62
CA GLN A 302 -55.10 -119.97 -53.96
C GLN A 302 -54.50 -119.44 -52.65
N GLU A 303 -53.84 -120.30 -51.86
CA GLU A 303 -53.20 -119.88 -50.61
C GLU A 303 -51.93 -119.04 -50.87
N VAL A 304 -51.16 -119.34 -51.91
CA VAL A 304 -50.04 -118.50 -52.35
C VAL A 304 -50.54 -117.11 -52.77
N GLU A 305 -51.67 -117.03 -53.46
CA GLU A 305 -52.27 -115.75 -53.86
C GLU A 305 -52.77 -114.94 -52.66
N ARG A 306 -53.40 -115.60 -51.66
CA ARG A 306 -53.81 -114.97 -50.39
C ARG A 306 -52.61 -114.48 -49.56
N LEU A 307 -51.54 -115.26 -49.48
CA LEU A 307 -50.32 -114.90 -48.78
C LEU A 307 -49.59 -113.76 -49.49
N ASN A 308 -49.54 -113.76 -50.82
CA ASN A 308 -48.97 -112.66 -51.60
C ASN A 308 -49.74 -111.33 -51.39
N ASN A 309 -51.07 -111.39 -51.31
CA ASN A 309 -51.88 -110.22 -50.97
C ASN A 309 -51.62 -109.72 -49.55
N THR A 310 -51.45 -110.63 -48.59
CA THR A 310 -51.09 -110.28 -47.20
C THR A 310 -49.69 -109.67 -47.11
N LEU A 311 -48.74 -110.21 -47.86
CA LEU A 311 -47.36 -109.73 -47.95
C LEU A 311 -47.30 -108.33 -48.58
N ALA A 312 -48.13 -108.07 -49.60
CA ALA A 312 -48.28 -106.75 -50.20
C ALA A 312 -48.85 -105.72 -49.20
N LEU A 313 -49.86 -106.08 -48.41
CA LEU A 313 -50.40 -105.22 -47.35
C LEU A 313 -49.36 -104.93 -46.26
N LYS A 314 -48.66 -105.96 -45.77
CA LYS A 314 -47.59 -105.78 -44.77
C LYS A 314 -46.41 -104.97 -45.33
N SER A 315 -46.11 -105.08 -46.62
CA SER A 315 -45.09 -104.25 -47.28
C SER A 315 -45.50 -102.78 -47.34
N ARG A 316 -46.80 -102.48 -47.54
CA ARG A 316 -47.32 -101.11 -47.46
C ARG A 316 -47.21 -100.55 -46.03
N GLU A 317 -47.63 -101.31 -45.01
CA GLU A 317 -47.49 -100.89 -43.61
C GLU A 317 -46.02 -100.62 -43.24
N ILE A 318 -45.09 -101.46 -43.69
CA ILE A 318 -43.64 -101.23 -43.47
C ILE A 318 -43.18 -99.93 -44.13
N ASN A 319 -43.66 -99.62 -45.33
CA ASN A 319 -43.31 -98.38 -46.02
C ASN A 319 -43.93 -97.14 -45.34
N ASP A 320 -45.12 -97.26 -44.78
CA ASP A 320 -45.76 -96.21 -43.98
C ASP A 320 -44.98 -95.97 -42.68
N TYR A 321 -44.58 -97.03 -41.97
CA TYR A 321 -43.72 -96.91 -40.79
C TYR A 321 -42.33 -96.35 -41.11
N LYS A 322 -41.71 -96.74 -42.22
CA LYS A 322 -40.45 -96.12 -42.69
C LYS A 322 -40.61 -94.63 -42.93
N SER A 323 -41.71 -94.24 -43.57
CA SER A 323 -42.03 -92.83 -43.82
C SER A 323 -42.25 -92.06 -42.52
N GLN A 324 -42.91 -92.67 -41.53
CA GLN A 324 -43.10 -92.08 -40.20
C GLN A 324 -41.75 -91.92 -39.45
N ILE A 325 -40.89 -92.94 -39.50
CA ILE A 325 -39.53 -92.89 -38.92
C ILE A 325 -38.72 -91.76 -39.55
N MET A 326 -38.77 -91.59 -40.88
CA MET A 326 -38.08 -90.48 -41.55
C MET A 326 -38.58 -89.10 -41.09
N ARG A 327 -39.90 -88.93 -40.90
CA ARG A 327 -40.45 -87.68 -40.37
C ARG A 327 -39.97 -87.40 -38.95
N MET A 328 -40.01 -88.41 -38.07
CA MET A 328 -39.51 -88.28 -36.70
C MET A 328 -38.01 -88.01 -36.64
N GLN A 329 -37.20 -88.64 -37.50
CA GLN A 329 -35.77 -88.37 -37.58
C GLN A 329 -35.49 -86.91 -37.99
N LYS A 330 -36.25 -86.38 -38.95
CA LYS A 330 -36.15 -84.97 -39.36
C LYS A 330 -36.55 -84.02 -38.22
N GLU A 331 -37.57 -84.39 -37.46
CA GLU A 331 -38.01 -83.62 -36.28
C GLU A 331 -36.95 -83.62 -35.17
N ILE A 332 -36.34 -84.78 -34.87
CA ILE A 332 -35.21 -84.89 -33.92
C ILE A 332 -34.04 -84.01 -34.37
N GLN A 333 -33.72 -83.99 -35.67
CA GLN A 333 -32.65 -83.15 -36.20
C GLN A 333 -32.95 -81.66 -36.05
N ASN A 334 -34.19 -81.25 -36.30
CA ASN A 334 -34.64 -79.87 -36.08
C ASN A 334 -34.55 -79.48 -34.59
N LEU A 335 -34.96 -80.36 -33.68
CA LEU A 335 -34.88 -80.12 -32.24
C LEU A 335 -33.43 -79.98 -31.76
N ARG A 336 -32.50 -80.81 -32.25
CA ARG A 336 -31.05 -80.67 -31.97
C ARG A 336 -30.49 -79.34 -32.47
N MET A 337 -30.93 -78.88 -33.65
CA MET A 337 -30.49 -77.59 -34.17
C MET A 337 -31.06 -76.42 -33.35
N ASN A 338 -32.27 -76.54 -32.82
CA ASN A 338 -32.84 -75.56 -31.89
C ASN A 338 -32.13 -75.57 -30.53
N GLU A 339 -31.72 -76.73 -30.03
CA GLU A 339 -30.92 -76.87 -28.81
C GLU A 339 -29.57 -76.15 -28.94
N PHE A 340 -28.89 -76.31 -30.07
CA PHE A 340 -27.64 -75.60 -30.35
C PHE A 340 -27.84 -74.07 -30.38
N LYS A 341 -28.91 -73.58 -31.04
CA LYS A 341 -29.24 -72.15 -31.04
C LYS A 341 -29.55 -71.61 -29.64
N LEU A 342 -30.23 -72.40 -28.80
CA LEU A 342 -30.48 -72.04 -27.41
C LEU A 342 -29.18 -71.96 -26.60
N GLN A 343 -28.23 -72.86 -26.87
CA GLN A 343 -26.91 -72.84 -26.22
C GLN A 343 -26.11 -71.59 -26.60
N ASP A 344 -26.10 -71.19 -27.87
CA ASP A 344 -25.47 -69.94 -28.34
C ASP A 344 -26.13 -68.70 -27.70
N MET A 345 -27.47 -68.68 -27.64
CA MET A 345 -28.20 -67.60 -26.98
C MET A 345 -27.88 -67.51 -25.48
N ASN A 346 -27.75 -68.65 -24.80
CA ASN A 346 -27.35 -68.68 -23.38
C ASN A 346 -25.92 -68.15 -23.18
N MET A 347 -24.97 -68.52 -24.03
CA MET A 347 -23.61 -67.94 -23.97
C MET A 347 -23.61 -66.43 -24.22
N SER A 348 -24.44 -65.95 -25.14
CA SER A 348 -24.61 -64.51 -25.36
C SER A 348 -25.24 -63.80 -24.16
N LEU A 349 -26.18 -64.45 -23.48
CA LEU A 349 -26.82 -63.92 -22.27
C LEU A 349 -25.81 -63.83 -21.12
N ASP A 350 -24.99 -64.85 -20.90
CA ASP A 350 -23.94 -64.84 -19.88
C ASP A 350 -22.91 -63.74 -20.13
N ASN A 351 -22.51 -63.54 -21.39
CA ASN A 351 -21.64 -62.43 -21.78
C ASN A 351 -22.28 -61.07 -21.48
N LEU A 352 -23.58 -60.92 -21.74
CA LEU A 352 -24.32 -59.69 -21.47
C LEU A 352 -24.46 -59.45 -19.95
N ILE A 353 -24.69 -60.49 -19.16
CA ILE A 353 -24.70 -60.43 -17.69
C ILE A 353 -23.34 -59.99 -17.15
N ASN A 354 -22.25 -60.53 -17.69
CA ASN A 354 -20.89 -60.15 -17.29
C ASN A 354 -20.59 -58.68 -17.64
N GLN A 355 -21.00 -58.22 -18.83
CA GLN A 355 -20.88 -56.81 -19.21
C GLN A 355 -21.70 -55.90 -18.31
N TYR A 356 -22.94 -56.29 -17.98
CA TYR A 356 -23.80 -55.56 -17.06
C TYR A 356 -23.17 -55.45 -15.66
N ASN A 357 -22.63 -56.55 -15.12
CA ASN A 357 -21.97 -56.54 -13.82
C ASN A 357 -20.72 -55.65 -13.82
N LYS A 358 -19.90 -55.72 -14.87
CA LYS A 358 -18.73 -54.83 -15.02
C LYS A 358 -19.14 -53.35 -15.05
N LEU A 359 -20.16 -53.01 -15.84
CA LEU A 359 -20.69 -51.64 -15.89
C LEU A 359 -21.29 -51.18 -14.56
N LYS A 360 -21.92 -52.10 -13.81
CA LYS A 360 -22.46 -51.82 -12.48
C LYS A 360 -21.34 -51.50 -11.48
N ASP A 361 -20.24 -52.26 -11.52
CA ASP A 361 -19.06 -52.03 -10.67
C ASP A 361 -18.35 -50.72 -11.04
N ASP A 362 -18.16 -50.46 -12.34
CA ASP A 362 -17.60 -49.19 -12.85
C ASP A 362 -18.46 -47.99 -12.40
N ASN A 363 -19.79 -48.12 -12.41
CA ASN A 363 -20.71 -47.09 -11.93
C ASN A 363 -20.58 -46.84 -10.42
N GLN A 364 -20.36 -47.90 -9.62
CA GLN A 364 -20.10 -47.75 -8.18
C GLN A 364 -18.77 -47.02 -7.91
N VAL A 365 -17.71 -47.39 -8.64
CA VAL A 365 -16.41 -46.71 -8.53
C VAL A 365 -16.53 -45.23 -8.90
N LEU A 366 -17.21 -44.92 -10.01
CA LEU A 366 -17.46 -43.54 -10.43
C LEU A 366 -18.26 -42.74 -9.38
N LYS A 367 -19.28 -43.33 -8.76
CA LYS A 367 -20.03 -42.69 -7.66
C LYS A 367 -19.15 -42.41 -6.45
N GLN A 368 -18.28 -43.35 -6.08
CA GLN A 368 -17.33 -43.15 -4.97
C GLN A 368 -16.33 -42.02 -5.30
N GLN A 369 -15.79 -42.00 -6.51
CA GLN A 369 -14.87 -40.95 -6.97
C GLN A 369 -15.54 -39.56 -7.00
N MET A 370 -16.77 -39.45 -7.50
CA MET A 370 -17.56 -38.21 -7.46
C MET A 370 -17.81 -37.73 -6.04
N THR A 371 -18.16 -38.65 -5.13
CA THR A 371 -18.38 -38.32 -3.71
C THR A 371 -17.09 -37.83 -3.05
N GLN A 372 -15.97 -38.50 -3.29
CA GLN A 372 -14.66 -38.07 -2.78
C GLN A 372 -14.24 -36.71 -3.34
N LYS A 373 -14.43 -36.46 -4.64
CA LYS A 373 -14.16 -35.15 -5.25
C LYS A 373 -15.03 -34.06 -4.64
N GLN A 374 -16.32 -34.32 -4.45
CA GLN A 374 -17.24 -33.37 -3.80
C GLN A 374 -16.80 -33.03 -2.37
N ILE A 375 -16.38 -34.03 -1.59
CA ILE A 375 -15.87 -33.81 -0.23
C ILE A 375 -14.61 -32.94 -0.25
N LYS A 376 -13.64 -33.23 -1.13
CA LYS A 376 -12.41 -32.44 -1.25
C LYS A 376 -12.70 -30.99 -1.64
N VAL A 377 -13.55 -30.77 -2.64
CA VAL A 377 -13.94 -29.43 -3.08
C VAL A 377 -14.62 -28.66 -1.95
N ASN A 378 -15.54 -29.29 -1.22
CA ASN A 378 -16.20 -28.65 -0.08
C ASN A 378 -15.19 -28.28 1.02
N GLN A 379 -14.25 -29.18 1.35
CA GLN A 379 -13.20 -28.89 2.34
C GLN A 379 -12.28 -27.73 1.93
N GLU A 380 -11.93 -27.61 0.65
CA GLU A 380 -11.12 -26.49 0.14
C GLU A 380 -11.91 -25.18 0.16
N LEU A 381 -13.19 -25.21 -0.21
CA LEU A 381 -14.07 -24.05 -0.14
C LEU A 381 -14.26 -23.59 1.31
N ASP A 382 -14.48 -24.51 2.25
CA ASP A 382 -14.61 -24.18 3.68
C ASP A 382 -13.33 -23.54 4.24
N LYS A 383 -12.16 -24.06 3.89
CA LYS A 383 -10.87 -23.43 4.24
C LYS A 383 -10.74 -22.02 3.66
N LYS A 384 -11.14 -21.83 2.41
CA LYS A 384 -11.09 -20.50 1.76
C LYS A 384 -12.08 -19.52 2.40
N ILE A 385 -13.26 -19.97 2.78
CA ILE A 385 -14.26 -19.19 3.52
C ILE A 385 -13.69 -18.77 4.88
N GLN A 386 -13.07 -19.68 5.62
CA GLN A 386 -12.44 -19.36 6.92
C GLN A 386 -11.32 -18.32 6.78
N LEU A 387 -10.45 -18.45 5.76
CA LEU A 387 -9.39 -17.47 5.51
C LEU A 387 -9.97 -16.09 5.16
N LEU A 388 -11.00 -16.04 4.32
CA LEU A 388 -11.67 -14.78 3.97
C LEU A 388 -12.39 -14.15 5.17
N GLN A 389 -12.98 -14.96 6.07
CA GLN A 389 -13.56 -14.47 7.31
C GLN A 389 -12.50 -13.84 8.23
N GLN A 390 -11.36 -14.51 8.41
CA GLN A 390 -10.25 -13.95 9.20
C GLN A 390 -9.69 -12.66 8.60
N GLU A 391 -9.63 -12.55 7.27
CA GLU A 391 -9.21 -11.34 6.58
C GLU A 391 -10.22 -10.20 6.76
N CYS A 392 -11.53 -10.49 6.67
CA CYS A 392 -12.58 -9.53 6.96
C CYS A 392 -12.52 -9.02 8.41
N GLU A 393 -12.27 -9.91 9.38
CA GLU A 393 -12.09 -9.53 10.78
C GLU A 393 -10.86 -8.64 10.99
N LYS A 394 -9.72 -8.96 10.35
CA LYS A 394 -8.52 -8.11 10.37
C LYS A 394 -8.77 -6.74 9.76
N LEU A 395 -9.41 -6.67 8.60
CA LEU A 395 -9.73 -5.39 7.95
C LEU A 395 -10.72 -4.57 8.81
N SER A 396 -11.69 -5.23 9.44
CA SER A 396 -12.63 -4.58 10.37
C SER A 396 -11.92 -4.01 11.60
N SER A 397 -10.96 -4.75 12.18
CA SER A 397 -10.17 -4.25 13.31
C SER A 397 -9.30 -3.05 12.91
N GLN A 398 -8.62 -3.12 11.76
CA GLN A 398 -7.83 -2.02 11.19
C GLN A 398 -8.69 -0.78 10.94
N LEU A 399 -9.89 -0.96 10.36
CA LEU A 399 -10.83 0.13 10.12
C LEU A 399 -11.27 0.81 11.43
N ASN A 400 -11.53 0.03 12.47
CA ASN A 400 -11.89 0.56 13.79
C ASN A 400 -10.72 1.31 14.45
N THR A 401 -9.49 0.82 14.30
CA THR A 401 -8.29 1.52 14.78
C THR A 401 -8.11 2.86 14.06
N CYS A 402 -8.18 2.87 12.72
CA CYS A 402 -8.10 4.11 11.95
C CYS A 402 -9.24 5.09 12.28
N LYS A 403 -10.46 4.60 12.56
CA LYS A 403 -11.56 5.46 13.03
C LYS A 403 -11.22 6.14 14.35
N LYS A 404 -10.74 5.38 15.34
CA LYS A 404 -10.31 5.95 16.64
C LYS A 404 -9.19 6.97 16.48
N GLU A 405 -8.22 6.69 15.60
CA GLU A 405 -7.14 7.62 15.28
C GLU A 405 -7.65 8.91 14.63
N ASN A 406 -8.61 8.79 13.72
CA ASN A 406 -9.25 9.94 13.07
C ASN A 406 -10.10 10.76 14.06
N ASP A 407 -10.83 10.10 14.94
CA ASP A 407 -11.58 10.76 16.01
C ASP A 407 -10.63 11.49 16.99
N TYR A 408 -9.52 10.87 17.36
CA TYR A 408 -8.47 11.50 18.17
C TYR A 408 -7.83 12.71 17.48
N LEU A 409 -7.53 12.61 16.18
CA LEU A 409 -7.00 13.74 15.40
C LEU A 409 -8.02 14.87 15.24
N LYS A 410 -9.31 14.55 15.07
CA LYS A 410 -10.39 15.56 15.07
C LYS A 410 -10.51 16.26 16.41
N GLU A 411 -10.35 15.54 17.50
CA GLU A 411 -10.40 16.09 18.86
C GLU A 411 -9.19 17.00 19.12
N GLN A 412 -7.99 16.62 18.66
CA GLN A 412 -6.82 17.51 18.66
C GLN A 412 -7.02 18.76 17.78
N LEU A 413 -7.64 18.62 16.60
CA LEU A 413 -7.91 19.74 15.69
C LEU A 413 -8.92 20.73 16.31
N ASN A 414 -9.98 20.22 16.94
CA ASN A 414 -10.99 21.04 17.62
C ASN A 414 -10.48 21.68 18.92
N SER A 415 -9.43 21.12 19.53
CA SER A 415 -8.78 21.68 20.73
C SER A 415 -7.72 22.74 20.42
N SER A 416 -7.42 22.98 19.13
CA SER A 416 -6.41 23.95 18.69
C SER A 416 -6.99 25.37 18.58
N SER A 417 -7.07 26.09 19.69
CA SER A 417 -7.48 27.51 19.74
C SER A 417 -6.59 28.43 18.88
N GLN A 418 -5.36 28.00 18.57
CA GLN A 418 -4.41 28.74 17.73
C GLN A 418 -4.87 28.85 16.27
N LEU A 419 -5.68 27.90 15.79
CA LEU A 419 -6.15 27.85 14.40
C LEU A 419 -7.36 28.77 14.18
N GLU A 420 -8.18 28.97 15.20
CA GLU A 420 -9.26 29.97 15.20
C GLU A 420 -8.74 31.40 15.21
N ASP A 421 -7.72 31.70 16.02
CA ASP A 421 -7.06 33.00 16.04
C ASP A 421 -6.33 33.31 14.74
N ALA A 422 -5.62 32.32 14.16
CA ALA A 422 -4.97 32.45 12.86
C ALA A 422 -5.99 32.68 11.73
N ASN A 423 -7.11 31.98 11.73
CA ASN A 423 -8.19 32.19 10.75
C ASN A 423 -8.85 33.56 10.89
N ARG A 424 -9.00 34.07 12.12
CA ARG A 424 -9.55 35.41 12.37
C ARG A 424 -8.61 36.52 11.86
N LEU A 425 -7.30 36.36 12.05
CA LEU A 425 -6.26 37.25 11.52
C LEU A 425 -6.18 37.21 9.98
N LEU A 426 -6.20 36.01 9.40
CA LEU A 426 -6.23 35.82 7.94
C LEU A 426 -7.49 36.45 7.32
N LYS A 427 -8.66 36.32 7.96
CA LYS A 427 -9.91 36.94 7.52
C LYS A 427 -9.79 38.47 7.48
N GLN A 428 -9.27 39.09 8.55
CA GLN A 428 -9.05 40.53 8.60
C GLN A 428 -8.08 41.01 7.51
N GLN A 429 -7.05 40.22 7.21
CA GLN A 429 -6.06 40.56 6.19
C GLN A 429 -6.62 40.41 4.77
N VAL A 430 -7.45 39.40 4.51
CA VAL A 430 -8.19 39.22 3.25
C VAL A 430 -9.17 40.36 3.01
N ASP A 431 -9.92 40.78 4.03
CA ASP A 431 -10.89 41.90 3.90
C ASP A 431 -10.17 43.23 3.58
N LYS A 432 -9.00 43.45 4.18
CA LYS A 432 -8.16 44.63 3.92
C LYS A 432 -7.61 44.65 2.49
N LEU A 433 -7.15 43.50 1.99
CA LEU A 433 -6.68 43.36 0.60
C LEU A 433 -7.83 43.50 -0.41
N GLN A 434 -9.04 43.00 -0.10
CA GLN A 434 -10.22 43.21 -0.95
C GLN A 434 -10.61 44.68 -1.05
N MET A 435 -10.52 45.44 0.05
CA MET A 435 -10.75 46.90 0.01
C MET A 435 -9.71 47.61 -0.86
N GLN A 436 -8.43 47.28 -0.73
CA GLN A 436 -7.37 47.83 -1.58
C GLN A 436 -7.59 47.49 -3.06
N ALA A 437 -7.93 46.25 -3.38
CA ALA A 437 -8.21 45.84 -4.75
C ALA A 437 -9.40 46.62 -5.35
N LYS A 438 -10.44 46.87 -4.55
CA LYS A 438 -11.59 47.68 -4.97
C LYS A 438 -11.24 49.15 -5.18
N GLN A 439 -10.35 49.70 -4.36
CA GLN A 439 -9.81 51.05 -4.53
C GLN A 439 -9.03 51.19 -5.83
N LEU A 440 -8.11 50.25 -6.08
CA LEU A 440 -7.30 50.22 -7.30
C LEU A 440 -8.16 50.02 -8.56
N GLU A 441 -9.22 49.22 -8.51
CA GLU A 441 -10.14 49.05 -9.64
C GLU A 441 -10.91 50.34 -9.94
N ASN A 442 -11.32 51.10 -8.92
CA ASN A 442 -11.96 52.40 -9.11
C ASN A 442 -10.99 53.44 -9.69
N GLU A 443 -9.73 53.43 -9.27
CA GLU A 443 -8.67 54.27 -9.84
C GLU A 443 -8.41 53.92 -11.30
N ARG A 444 -8.32 52.62 -11.62
CA ARG A 444 -8.18 52.12 -12.99
C ARG A 444 -9.32 52.57 -13.89
N GLN A 445 -10.56 52.52 -13.40
CA GLN A 445 -11.74 52.99 -14.14
C GLN A 445 -11.72 54.50 -14.37
N SER A 446 -11.32 55.28 -13.36
CA SER A 446 -11.15 56.74 -13.49
C SER A 446 -10.08 57.08 -14.54
N LEU A 447 -8.92 56.41 -14.48
CA LEU A 447 -7.84 56.59 -15.45
C LEU A 447 -8.27 56.22 -16.87
N MET A 448 -9.08 55.17 -17.01
CA MET A 448 -9.60 54.74 -18.31
C MET A 448 -10.58 55.76 -18.90
N GLN A 449 -11.43 56.39 -18.09
CA GLN A 449 -12.29 57.48 -18.53
C GLN A 449 -11.46 58.70 -18.96
N GLU A 450 -10.42 59.04 -18.20
CA GLU A 450 -9.50 60.12 -18.54
C GLU A 450 -8.76 59.86 -19.86
N TYR A 451 -8.30 58.63 -20.08
CA TYR A 451 -7.72 58.19 -21.34
C TYR A 451 -8.70 58.32 -22.52
N GLN A 452 -9.97 57.95 -22.33
CA GLN A 452 -10.99 58.11 -23.38
C GLN A 452 -11.24 59.58 -23.73
N LEU A 453 -11.32 60.46 -22.73
CA LEU A 453 -11.45 61.91 -22.95
C LEU A 453 -10.24 62.47 -23.70
N LEU A 454 -9.02 62.03 -23.33
CA LEU A 454 -7.80 62.45 -23.99
C LEU A 454 -7.72 61.94 -25.44
N SER A 455 -8.14 60.69 -25.68
CA SER A 455 -8.23 60.11 -27.03
C SER A 455 -9.22 60.87 -27.91
N ASN A 456 -10.38 61.27 -27.37
CA ASN A 456 -11.35 62.10 -28.08
C ASN A 456 -10.80 63.49 -28.40
N SER A 457 -10.09 64.11 -27.44
CA SER A 457 -9.40 65.39 -27.66
C SER A 457 -8.34 65.30 -28.75
N TYR A 458 -7.53 64.24 -28.73
CA TYR A 458 -6.52 63.97 -29.76
C TYR A 458 -7.15 63.77 -31.14
N ASN A 459 -8.24 63.00 -31.24
CA ASN A 459 -8.94 62.79 -32.51
C ASN A 459 -9.55 64.09 -33.05
N ASN A 460 -10.08 64.95 -32.19
CA ASN A 460 -10.56 66.28 -32.58
C ASN A 460 -9.40 67.17 -33.09
N GLN A 461 -8.25 67.16 -32.41
CA GLN A 461 -7.07 67.88 -32.90
C GLN A 461 -6.57 67.34 -34.25
N LYS A 462 -6.56 66.02 -34.42
CA LYS A 462 -6.19 65.37 -35.68
C LYS A 462 -7.14 65.73 -36.81
N PHE A 463 -8.45 65.80 -36.53
CA PHE A 463 -9.46 66.26 -37.47
C PHE A 463 -9.23 67.73 -37.87
N ASN A 464 -9.02 68.62 -36.89
CA ASN A 464 -8.72 70.03 -37.14
C ASN A 464 -7.44 70.20 -37.96
N TYR A 465 -6.40 69.41 -37.69
CA TYR A 465 -5.16 69.42 -38.47
C TYR A 465 -5.39 68.95 -39.91
N SER A 466 -6.26 67.95 -40.11
CA SER A 466 -6.62 67.46 -41.45
C SER A 466 -7.41 68.51 -42.24
N GLN A 467 -8.33 69.25 -41.59
CA GLN A 467 -9.02 70.39 -42.21
C GLN A 467 -8.04 71.50 -42.60
N LEU A 468 -7.12 71.86 -41.69
CA LEU A 468 -6.10 72.88 -41.99
C LEU A 468 -5.19 72.47 -43.15
N LEU A 469 -4.85 71.18 -43.23
CA LEU A 469 -4.06 70.64 -44.34
C LEU A 469 -4.83 70.68 -45.66
N GLN A 470 -6.15 70.46 -45.63
CA GLN A 470 -7.03 70.59 -46.79
C GLN A 470 -7.16 72.04 -47.24
N GLU A 471 -7.37 72.99 -46.32
CA GLU A 471 -7.35 74.43 -46.64
C GLU A 471 -6.00 74.85 -47.23
N GLN A 472 -4.90 74.28 -46.75
CA GLN A 472 -3.58 74.53 -47.31
C GLN A 472 -3.44 73.96 -48.73
N GLN A 473 -4.05 72.81 -49.03
CA GLN A 473 -4.12 72.27 -50.39
C GLN A 473 -4.98 73.13 -51.31
N GLU A 474 -6.15 73.57 -50.87
CA GLU A 474 -7.03 74.46 -51.64
C GLU A 474 -6.37 75.81 -51.93
N ASN A 475 -5.62 76.34 -50.96
CA ASN A 475 -4.78 77.52 -51.15
C ASN A 475 -3.63 77.25 -52.12
N ASN A 476 -2.98 76.09 -52.05
CA ASN A 476 -1.93 75.71 -53.01
C ASN A 476 -2.48 75.53 -54.43
N ASP A 477 -3.68 74.97 -54.57
CA ASP A 477 -4.38 74.83 -55.85
C ASP A 477 -4.78 76.20 -56.40
N SER A 478 -5.23 77.11 -55.54
CA SER A 478 -5.49 78.51 -55.88
C SER A 478 -4.21 79.22 -56.31
N VAL A 479 -3.09 78.99 -55.62
CA VAL A 479 -1.76 79.49 -56.01
C VAL A 479 -1.31 78.87 -57.33
N PHE A 480 -1.59 77.58 -57.58
CA PHE A 480 -1.28 76.92 -58.84
C PHE A 480 -2.12 77.47 -60.00
N GLN A 481 -3.41 77.74 -59.77
CA GLN A 481 -4.28 78.42 -60.73
C GLN A 481 -3.80 79.85 -60.99
N LEU A 482 -3.46 80.61 -59.95
CA LEU A 482 -2.88 81.95 -60.07
C LEU A 482 -1.53 81.91 -60.80
N LYS A 483 -0.70 80.88 -60.58
CA LYS A 483 0.58 80.70 -61.28
C LYS A 483 0.38 80.37 -62.76
N ASN A 484 -0.62 79.54 -63.08
CA ASN A 484 -1.01 79.27 -64.46
C ASN A 484 -1.60 80.51 -65.12
N GLU A 485 -2.40 81.30 -64.40
CA GLU A 485 -2.95 82.57 -64.89
C GLU A 485 -1.85 83.61 -65.08
N ILE A 486 -0.87 83.69 -64.17
CA ILE A 486 0.34 84.50 -64.33
C ILE A 486 1.14 84.03 -65.54
N GLN A 487 1.31 82.72 -65.76
CA GLN A 487 1.99 82.22 -66.96
C GLN A 487 1.19 82.51 -68.24
N ARG A 488 -0.14 82.47 -68.18
CA ARG A 488 -1.04 82.82 -69.29
C ARG A 488 -0.97 84.31 -69.59
N LEU A 489 -0.98 85.15 -68.55
CA LEU A 489 -0.81 86.60 -68.64
C LEU A 489 0.61 86.99 -69.06
N GLN A 490 1.64 86.26 -68.63
CA GLN A 490 3.03 86.42 -69.09
C GLN A 490 3.18 86.02 -70.56
N LYS A 491 2.48 84.97 -71.01
CA LYS A 491 2.40 84.57 -72.42
C LYS A 491 1.64 85.61 -73.25
N ILE A 492 0.53 86.15 -72.73
CA ILE A 492 -0.17 87.28 -73.34
C ILE A 492 0.74 88.51 -73.38
N MET A 493 1.50 88.81 -72.32
CA MET A 493 2.48 89.91 -72.27
C MET A 493 3.61 89.72 -73.29
N GLN A 494 4.11 88.49 -73.44
CA GLN A 494 5.15 88.15 -74.41
C GLN A 494 4.63 88.21 -75.85
N ASP A 495 3.32 87.98 -76.05
CA ASP A 495 2.62 88.13 -77.33
C ASP A 495 2.06 89.56 -77.58
N THR A 496 2.03 90.46 -76.58
CA THR A 496 1.61 91.88 -76.73
C THR A 496 2.74 92.91 -76.71
N VAL A 497 3.99 92.51 -76.43
CA VAL A 497 5.17 93.39 -76.55
C VAL A 497 5.61 93.59 -78.03
N GLU A 498 5.00 92.89 -78.99
CA GLU A 498 5.01 93.22 -80.44
C GLU A 498 3.68 93.83 -80.94
N LYS A 499 3.12 94.84 -80.24
CA LYS A 499 2.44 96.03 -80.83
C LYS A 499 1.62 96.80 -79.77
N ASN A 500 1.91 98.10 -79.75
CA ASN A 500 1.05 99.21 -79.32
C ASN A 500 0.93 99.53 -77.81
N GLN A 501 1.60 100.63 -77.46
CA GLN A 501 1.05 101.88 -76.92
C GLN A 501 0.17 101.83 -75.64
N SER A 502 0.71 102.51 -74.62
CA SER A 502 -0.02 103.39 -73.68
C SER A 502 -1.02 102.77 -72.69
N SER A 503 -0.66 102.74 -71.41
CA SER A 503 -1.34 103.47 -70.31
C SER A 503 -1.14 102.80 -68.95
N SER A 504 -1.15 103.66 -67.93
CA SER A 504 -0.88 103.44 -66.51
C SER A 504 -1.84 102.44 -65.86
N ASN A 505 -1.30 101.50 -65.07
CA ASN A 505 -1.79 101.12 -63.72
C ASN A 505 -1.08 99.85 -63.18
N LEU A 506 0.26 99.86 -63.12
CA LEU A 506 1.07 98.75 -62.55
C LEU A 506 1.70 99.07 -61.18
N GLN A 507 1.39 100.23 -60.59
CA GLN A 507 2.07 100.68 -59.36
C GLN A 507 1.39 100.23 -58.05
N ASP A 508 0.10 99.89 -58.07
CA ASP A 508 -0.63 99.49 -56.85
C ASP A 508 -0.55 97.98 -56.56
N ILE A 509 -0.31 97.14 -57.57
CA ILE A 509 -0.19 95.68 -57.40
C ILE A 509 1.19 95.30 -56.81
N ILE A 510 2.23 96.07 -57.12
CA ILE A 510 3.61 95.82 -56.63
C ILE A 510 3.72 96.12 -55.12
N ASN A 511 2.93 97.06 -54.59
CA ASN A 511 2.98 97.42 -53.18
C ASN A 511 2.24 96.42 -52.27
N GLN A 512 1.22 95.73 -52.77
CA GLN A 512 0.49 94.72 -52.00
C GLN A 512 1.32 93.44 -51.80
N GLN A 513 1.99 92.95 -52.86
CA GLN A 513 2.78 91.71 -52.80
C GLN A 513 4.06 91.82 -51.98
N LYS A 514 4.58 93.04 -51.76
CA LYS A 514 5.75 93.29 -50.91
C LYS A 514 5.44 93.11 -49.41
N ASN A 515 4.21 93.43 -48.99
CA ASN A 515 3.80 93.32 -47.58
C ASN A 515 3.51 91.88 -47.15
N ASP A 516 2.97 91.06 -48.06
CA ASP A 516 2.69 89.65 -47.75
C ASP A 516 3.98 88.82 -47.62
N LEU A 517 5.05 89.21 -48.35
CA LEU A 517 6.35 88.56 -48.26
C LEU A 517 7.08 88.87 -46.93
N GLU A 518 6.88 90.06 -46.37
CA GLU A 518 7.44 90.44 -45.07
C GLU A 518 6.71 89.76 -43.89
N ALA A 519 5.42 89.46 -44.01
CA ALA A 519 4.67 88.71 -43.01
C ALA A 519 5.12 87.23 -42.93
N ALA A 520 5.36 86.60 -44.08
CA ALA A 520 5.86 85.22 -44.14
C ALA A 520 7.27 85.08 -43.55
N ASN A 521 8.14 86.08 -43.76
CA ASN A 521 9.50 86.07 -43.20
C ASN A 521 9.56 86.20 -41.67
N ARG A 522 8.50 86.69 -41.01
CA ARG A 522 8.43 86.74 -39.54
C ARG A 522 8.05 85.40 -38.89
N GLN A 523 7.49 84.44 -39.63
CA GLN A 523 7.09 83.12 -39.10
C GLN A 523 8.19 82.06 -39.19
N ILE A 524 9.18 82.25 -40.06
CA ILE A 524 10.31 81.32 -40.26
C ILE A 524 11.13 81.07 -38.97
N PRO A 525 11.41 82.07 -38.09
CA PRO A 525 12.13 81.84 -36.85
C PRO A 525 11.35 81.00 -35.83
N VAL A 526 10.02 81.18 -35.77
CA VAL A 526 9.13 80.44 -34.85
C VAL A 526 9.04 78.97 -35.27
N LEU A 527 8.91 78.70 -36.57
CA LEU A 527 8.93 77.34 -37.12
C LEU A 527 10.29 76.64 -36.91
N LYS A 528 11.41 77.37 -37.00
CA LYS A 528 12.73 76.82 -36.64
C LYS A 528 12.81 76.44 -35.16
N GLN A 529 12.21 77.22 -34.26
CA GLN A 529 12.17 76.91 -32.83
C GLN A 529 11.29 75.68 -32.52
N THR A 530 10.17 75.52 -33.22
CA THR A 530 9.28 74.35 -33.08
C THR A 530 9.95 73.08 -33.61
N ILE A 531 10.65 73.15 -34.75
CA ILE A 531 11.43 72.02 -35.28
C ILE A 531 12.53 71.61 -34.30
N GLN A 532 13.20 72.55 -33.62
CA GLN A 532 14.22 72.21 -32.64
C GLN A 532 13.65 71.53 -31.39
N LYS A 533 12.44 71.92 -30.92
CA LYS A 533 11.75 71.21 -29.82
C LYS A 533 11.36 69.78 -30.21
N LEU A 534 10.81 69.59 -31.40
CA LEU A 534 10.47 68.26 -31.91
C LEU A 534 11.70 67.37 -32.11
N LYS A 535 12.85 67.95 -32.45
CA LYS A 535 14.12 67.23 -32.56
C LYS A 535 14.63 66.75 -31.20
N ASN A 536 14.50 67.57 -30.15
CA ASN A 536 14.87 67.18 -28.79
C ASN A 536 13.94 66.08 -28.24
N GLU A 537 12.63 66.12 -28.53
CA GLU A 537 11.69 65.05 -28.15
C GLU A 537 11.96 63.75 -28.92
N LEU A 538 12.38 63.84 -30.19
CA LEU A 538 12.78 62.68 -30.99
C LEU A 538 14.06 62.02 -30.43
N ASP A 539 15.01 62.80 -29.93
CA ASP A 539 16.24 62.27 -29.34
C ASP A 539 15.99 61.62 -27.96
N ILE A 540 15.07 62.14 -27.15
CA ILE A 540 14.59 61.48 -25.90
C ILE A 540 13.91 60.14 -26.23
N THR A 541 13.13 60.10 -27.31
CA THR A 541 12.45 58.86 -27.75
C THR A 541 13.44 57.82 -28.29
N LYS A 542 14.53 58.27 -28.92
CA LYS A 542 15.63 57.38 -29.34
C LYS A 542 16.44 56.86 -28.15
N GLU A 543 16.69 57.66 -27.12
CA GLU A 543 17.28 57.17 -25.86
C GLU A 543 16.40 56.09 -25.21
N PHE A 544 15.07 56.26 -25.20
CA PHE A 544 14.13 55.28 -24.64
C PHE A 544 14.08 53.95 -25.41
N ILE A 545 14.27 53.97 -26.74
CA ILE A 545 14.32 52.76 -27.58
C ILE A 545 15.68 52.06 -27.46
N THR A 546 16.76 52.81 -27.26
CA THR A 546 18.11 52.23 -27.13
C THR A 546 18.34 51.63 -25.75
N GLN A 547 17.70 52.15 -24.70
CA GLN A 547 17.72 51.55 -23.35
C GLN A 547 16.93 50.23 -23.26
N ASN A 548 15.89 50.05 -24.09
CA ASN A 548 15.09 48.80 -24.12
C ASN A 548 15.71 47.68 -24.99
N GLN A 549 16.67 47.99 -25.87
CA GLN A 549 17.37 46.95 -26.66
C GLN A 549 18.50 46.24 -25.90
N PHE A 550 18.94 46.79 -24.75
CA PHE A 550 19.95 46.14 -23.91
C PHE A 550 19.37 45.08 -22.95
N GLU A 551 18.05 45.08 -22.70
CA GLU A 551 17.38 44.09 -21.84
C GLU A 551 16.83 42.87 -22.61
N GLN A 552 16.67 42.94 -23.95
CA GLN A 552 16.20 41.81 -24.75
C GLN A 552 17.30 40.87 -25.29
N GLN A 553 18.59 41.19 -25.09
CA GLN A 553 19.69 40.28 -25.44
C GLN A 553 20.19 39.40 -24.28
N GLN A 554 19.50 39.37 -23.13
CA GLN A 554 19.76 38.40 -22.05
C GLN A 554 18.73 37.26 -21.94
N GLN A 555 17.86 37.04 -22.93
CA GLN A 555 16.87 35.95 -22.91
C GLN A 555 17.05 34.87 -24.01
N LEU A 556 18.28 34.60 -24.43
CA LEU A 556 18.65 33.24 -24.86
C LEU A 556 19.53 32.64 -23.76
N PRO A 557 18.92 31.98 -22.75
CA PRO A 557 18.77 30.53 -22.84
C PRO A 557 17.50 30.01 -22.13
N LEU A 558 16.35 29.95 -22.82
CA LEU A 558 15.13 29.34 -22.24
C LEU A 558 14.64 28.07 -22.96
N ILE A 559 15.46 27.46 -23.82
CA ILE A 559 15.21 26.13 -24.41
C ILE A 559 16.03 25.02 -23.69
N GLN A 560 16.77 25.38 -22.63
CA GLN A 560 17.49 24.41 -21.78
C GLN A 560 16.81 24.11 -20.43
N GLN A 561 15.61 24.63 -20.16
CA GLN A 561 15.04 24.57 -18.80
C GLN A 561 14.06 23.43 -18.49
N ASP A 562 13.79 22.50 -19.42
CA ASP A 562 13.04 21.30 -19.06
C ASP A 562 13.82 20.04 -19.41
N SER A 563 14.95 19.84 -18.71
CA SER A 563 15.75 18.60 -18.81
C SER A 563 14.91 17.35 -18.59
N LYS A 564 13.83 17.45 -17.82
CA LYS A 564 12.84 16.40 -17.61
C LYS A 564 12.03 16.06 -18.87
N LEU A 565 11.75 17.04 -19.73
CA LEU A 565 11.03 16.84 -20.98
C LEU A 565 11.95 16.23 -22.03
N LEU A 566 13.21 16.68 -22.09
CA LEU A 566 14.23 16.12 -22.97
C LEU A 566 14.57 14.66 -22.61
N ASP A 567 14.72 14.35 -21.31
CA ASP A 567 14.89 12.99 -20.80
C ASP A 567 13.69 12.09 -21.13
N LYS A 568 12.47 12.63 -21.06
CA LYS A 568 11.27 11.88 -21.46
C LYS A 568 11.27 11.63 -22.96
N LEU A 569 11.63 12.62 -23.77
CA LEU A 569 11.70 12.49 -25.22
C LEU A 569 12.72 11.40 -25.61
N GLN A 570 13.93 11.43 -25.05
CA GLN A 570 14.94 10.40 -25.27
C GLN A 570 14.49 9.01 -24.79
N LYS A 571 13.80 8.91 -23.65
CA LYS A 571 13.22 7.64 -23.19
C LYS A 571 12.16 7.10 -24.15
N TYR A 572 11.31 7.96 -24.70
CA TYR A 572 10.34 7.55 -25.71
C TYR A 572 11.01 7.19 -27.04
N GLU A 573 12.06 7.91 -27.42
CA GLU A 573 12.84 7.69 -28.64
C GLU A 573 13.61 6.36 -28.61
N ILE A 574 14.03 5.88 -27.43
CA ILE A 574 14.61 4.53 -27.25
C ILE A 574 13.51 3.45 -27.15
N ARG A 575 12.39 3.77 -26.50
CA ARG A 575 11.31 2.80 -26.27
C ARG A 575 10.50 2.49 -27.53
N PHE A 576 10.39 3.44 -28.46
CA PHE A 576 9.62 3.25 -29.68
C PHE A 576 10.25 2.18 -30.61
N PRO A 577 11.57 2.21 -30.91
CA PRO A 577 12.25 1.14 -31.63
C PRO A 577 12.13 -0.22 -30.94
N GLN A 578 12.25 -0.27 -29.61
CA GLN A 578 12.10 -1.53 -28.85
C GLN A 578 10.68 -2.11 -28.97
N LEU A 579 9.65 -1.27 -28.96
CA LEU A 579 8.27 -1.70 -29.19
C LEU A 579 8.05 -2.17 -30.63
N VAL A 580 8.69 -1.53 -31.61
CA VAL A 580 8.62 -1.96 -33.01
C VAL A 580 9.31 -3.32 -33.20
N GLU A 581 10.49 -3.52 -32.62
CA GLU A 581 11.18 -4.82 -32.63
C GLU A 581 10.35 -5.91 -31.95
N GLU A 582 9.69 -5.61 -30.84
CA GLU A 582 8.82 -6.55 -30.14
C GLU A 582 7.56 -6.89 -30.97
N ILE A 583 6.97 -5.91 -31.66
CA ILE A 583 5.85 -6.14 -32.59
C ILE A 583 6.29 -7.06 -33.75
N GLU A 584 7.48 -6.84 -34.32
CA GLU A 584 8.03 -7.70 -35.38
C GLU A 584 8.29 -9.13 -34.88
N ARG A 585 8.88 -9.25 -33.68
CA ARG A 585 9.10 -10.55 -33.02
C ARG A 585 7.77 -11.29 -32.78
N LEU A 586 6.77 -10.60 -32.25
CA LEU A 586 5.44 -11.18 -31.99
C LEU A 586 4.76 -11.60 -33.30
N ASN A 587 4.82 -10.79 -34.35
CA ASN A 587 4.27 -11.14 -35.66
C ASN A 587 4.96 -12.38 -36.27
N LYS A 588 6.27 -12.53 -36.08
CA LYS A 588 7.01 -13.72 -36.51
C LYS A 588 6.52 -14.97 -35.77
N ILE A 589 6.40 -14.91 -34.45
CA ILE A 589 5.87 -16.01 -33.63
C ILE A 589 4.45 -16.36 -34.06
N LEU A 590 3.60 -15.36 -34.33
CA LEU A 590 2.21 -15.56 -34.73
C LEU A 590 2.12 -16.24 -36.10
N THR A 591 3.03 -15.91 -37.02
CA THR A 591 3.15 -16.56 -38.33
C THR A 591 3.58 -18.03 -38.20
N GLU A 592 4.63 -18.30 -37.44
CA GLU A 592 5.12 -19.67 -37.18
C GLU A 592 4.03 -20.54 -36.53
N ARG A 593 3.27 -19.98 -35.56
CA ARG A 593 2.15 -20.70 -34.92
C ARG A 593 0.99 -20.95 -35.87
N ASN A 594 0.69 -20.02 -36.77
CA ASN A 594 -0.35 -20.23 -37.79
C ASN A 594 0.03 -21.34 -38.78
N GLU A 595 1.29 -21.44 -39.17
CA GLU A 595 1.80 -22.53 -40.01
C GLU A 595 1.71 -23.89 -39.31
N GLU A 596 2.10 -23.96 -38.03
CA GLU A 596 1.97 -25.17 -37.21
C GLU A 596 0.50 -25.63 -37.08
N ILE A 597 -0.44 -24.69 -36.85
CA ILE A 597 -1.88 -24.98 -36.79
C ILE A 597 -2.37 -25.52 -38.14
N LEU A 598 -1.89 -24.98 -39.25
CA LEU A 598 -2.25 -25.43 -40.59
C LEU A 598 -1.79 -26.87 -40.84
N ILE A 599 -0.56 -27.20 -40.44
CA ILE A 599 0.01 -28.55 -40.52
C ILE A 599 -0.80 -29.51 -39.65
N TYR A 600 -1.15 -29.10 -38.42
CA TYR A 600 -1.95 -29.91 -37.51
C TYR A 600 -3.33 -30.23 -38.11
N LYS A 601 -4.06 -29.20 -38.59
CA LYS A 601 -5.36 -29.38 -39.25
C LYS A 601 -5.29 -30.30 -40.47
N LYS A 602 -4.24 -30.19 -41.28
CA LYS A 602 -4.03 -31.05 -42.44
C LYS A 602 -3.82 -32.51 -42.04
N ASN A 603 -3.04 -32.76 -41.00
CA ASN A 603 -2.78 -34.12 -40.51
C ASN A 603 -4.03 -34.73 -39.85
N THR A 604 -4.80 -33.96 -39.08
CA THR A 604 -6.06 -34.42 -38.49
C THR A 604 -7.07 -34.80 -39.58
N PHE A 605 -7.24 -33.93 -40.59
CA PHE A 605 -8.14 -34.22 -41.71
C PHE A 605 -7.74 -35.48 -42.49
N GLN A 606 -6.44 -35.72 -42.68
CA GLN A 606 -5.95 -36.94 -43.32
C GLN A 606 -6.19 -38.19 -42.46
N SER A 607 -6.03 -38.08 -41.14
CA SER A 607 -6.35 -39.15 -40.19
C SER A 607 -7.84 -39.51 -40.26
N ASP A 608 -8.73 -38.52 -40.24
CA ASP A 608 -10.18 -38.71 -40.29
C ASP A 608 -10.61 -39.43 -41.59
N GLN A 609 -10.03 -39.07 -42.74
CA GLN A 609 -10.29 -39.77 -44.01
C GLN A 609 -9.85 -41.23 -44.01
N VAL A 610 -8.71 -41.54 -43.36
CA VAL A 610 -8.23 -42.92 -43.25
C VAL A 610 -9.13 -43.71 -42.30
N LEU A 611 -9.57 -43.09 -41.20
CA LEU A 611 -10.49 -43.70 -40.25
C LEU A 611 -11.85 -44.03 -40.88
N GLU A 612 -12.39 -43.12 -41.69
CA GLU A 612 -13.64 -43.35 -42.43
C GLU A 612 -13.53 -44.53 -43.39
N LYS A 613 -12.39 -44.66 -44.10
CA LYS A 613 -12.12 -45.82 -44.98
C LYS A 613 -12.00 -47.13 -44.21
N VAL A 614 -11.33 -47.12 -43.04
CA VAL A 614 -11.26 -48.31 -42.16
C VAL A 614 -12.66 -48.74 -41.75
N SER A 615 -13.50 -47.80 -41.30
CA SER A 615 -14.88 -48.09 -40.90
C SER A 615 -15.71 -48.65 -42.05
N ALA A 616 -15.57 -48.11 -43.26
CA ALA A 616 -16.25 -48.60 -44.46
C ALA A 616 -15.85 -50.04 -44.80
N TYR A 617 -14.55 -50.37 -44.73
CA TYR A 617 -14.05 -51.73 -44.99
C TYR A 617 -14.43 -52.72 -43.89
N GLU A 618 -14.44 -52.31 -42.62
CA GLU A 618 -14.94 -53.14 -41.52
C GLU A 618 -16.43 -53.49 -41.73
N GLY A 619 -17.24 -52.52 -42.15
CA GLY A 619 -18.64 -52.76 -42.52
C GLY A 619 -18.83 -53.62 -43.79
N GLU A 620 -17.92 -53.57 -44.74
CA GLU A 620 -17.90 -54.48 -45.91
C GLU A 620 -17.56 -55.92 -45.49
N ILE A 621 -16.54 -56.09 -44.65
CA ILE A 621 -16.13 -57.40 -44.13
C ILE A 621 -17.26 -58.06 -43.35
N GLU A 622 -17.97 -57.31 -42.51
CA GLU A 622 -19.08 -57.85 -41.72
C GLU A 622 -20.21 -58.35 -42.62
N ARG A 623 -20.57 -57.59 -43.67
CA ARG A 623 -21.55 -58.03 -44.69
C ARG A 623 -21.08 -59.27 -45.45
N LEU A 624 -19.81 -59.35 -45.81
CA LEU A 624 -19.23 -60.52 -46.48
C LEU A 624 -19.23 -61.75 -45.57
N ARG A 625 -18.89 -61.61 -44.28
CA ARG A 625 -18.95 -62.69 -43.28
C ARG A 625 -20.36 -63.24 -43.11
N GLN A 626 -21.36 -62.36 -43.02
CA GLN A 626 -22.77 -62.77 -42.97
C GLN A 626 -23.18 -63.53 -44.24
N THR A 627 -22.74 -63.07 -45.40
CA THR A 627 -23.03 -63.75 -46.68
C THR A 627 -22.39 -65.13 -46.75
N ILE A 628 -21.13 -65.27 -46.32
CA ILE A 628 -20.41 -66.55 -46.24
C ILE A 628 -21.14 -67.51 -45.29
N LEU A 629 -21.56 -67.02 -44.12
CA LEU A 629 -22.30 -67.81 -43.13
C LEU A 629 -23.61 -68.36 -43.70
N LEU A 630 -24.43 -67.51 -44.34
CA LEU A 630 -25.69 -67.93 -44.95
C LEU A 630 -25.49 -68.95 -46.07
N LYS A 631 -24.47 -68.75 -46.92
CA LYS A 631 -24.11 -69.71 -47.97
C LYS A 631 -23.59 -71.03 -47.39
N GLN A 632 -22.83 -71.00 -46.29
CA GLN A 632 -22.37 -72.21 -45.60
C GLN A 632 -23.55 -73.01 -45.03
N GLN A 633 -24.50 -72.35 -44.36
CA GLN A 633 -25.73 -72.99 -43.88
C GLN A 633 -26.55 -73.61 -45.03
N THR A 634 -26.55 -72.96 -46.20
CA THR A 634 -27.19 -73.48 -47.41
C THR A 634 -26.48 -74.74 -47.93
N ILE A 635 -25.14 -74.74 -47.97
CA ILE A 635 -24.32 -75.91 -48.33
C ILE A 635 -24.62 -77.08 -47.38
N ASP A 636 -24.61 -76.84 -46.06
CA ASP A 636 -24.84 -77.86 -45.05
C ASP A 636 -26.26 -78.47 -45.16
N SER A 637 -27.24 -77.65 -45.55
CA SER A 637 -28.62 -78.11 -45.83
C SER A 637 -28.71 -78.94 -47.10
N LEU A 638 -28.02 -78.54 -48.17
CA LEU A 638 -28.00 -79.25 -49.45
C LEU A 638 -27.22 -80.58 -49.36
N GLN A 639 -26.19 -80.67 -48.52
CA GLN A 639 -25.43 -81.91 -48.29
C GLN A 639 -26.28 -83.05 -47.73
N GLN A 640 -27.39 -82.74 -47.06
CA GLN A 640 -28.36 -83.72 -46.58
C GLN A 640 -29.19 -84.34 -47.74
N GLN A 641 -29.16 -83.75 -48.93
CA GLN A 641 -29.87 -84.20 -50.14
C GLN A 641 -28.90 -84.73 -51.22
N LYS A 642 -27.69 -85.17 -50.83
CA LYS A 642 -26.56 -85.49 -51.74
C LYS A 642 -26.80 -86.61 -52.77
N GLU A 643 -27.90 -87.34 -52.65
CA GLU A 643 -28.26 -88.44 -53.56
C GLU A 643 -28.75 -87.92 -54.92
N ASN A 644 -29.05 -86.61 -55.05
CA ASN A 644 -29.39 -85.98 -56.32
C ASN A 644 -28.13 -85.37 -56.98
N PRO A 645 -27.73 -85.81 -58.19
CA PRO A 645 -26.56 -85.29 -58.89
C PRO A 645 -26.59 -83.77 -59.13
N GLY A 646 -27.77 -83.19 -59.41
CA GLY A 646 -27.91 -81.74 -59.62
C GLY A 646 -27.66 -80.90 -58.35
N VAL A 647 -27.79 -81.52 -57.17
CA VAL A 647 -27.50 -80.89 -55.87
C VAL A 647 -25.99 -80.86 -55.60
N GLN A 648 -25.23 -81.86 -56.08
CA GLN A 648 -23.76 -81.88 -55.95
C GLN A 648 -23.10 -80.74 -56.75
N ASP A 649 -23.57 -80.46 -57.97
CA ASP A 649 -23.07 -79.33 -58.77
C ASP A 649 -23.35 -77.98 -58.10
N LEU A 650 -24.52 -77.83 -57.47
CA LEU A 650 -24.88 -76.61 -56.74
C LEU A 650 -24.03 -76.42 -55.48
N ILE A 651 -23.79 -77.51 -54.72
CA ILE A 651 -22.87 -77.50 -53.57
C ILE A 651 -21.48 -77.06 -54.01
N PHE A 652 -20.96 -77.60 -55.12
CA PHE A 652 -19.64 -77.24 -55.62
C PHE A 652 -19.55 -75.75 -55.98
N LYS A 653 -20.53 -75.22 -56.71
CA LYS A 653 -20.61 -73.78 -57.05
C LYS A 653 -20.66 -72.88 -55.80
N LEU A 654 -21.47 -73.26 -54.81
CA LEU A 654 -21.57 -72.50 -53.55
C LEU A 654 -20.28 -72.57 -52.72
N GLN A 655 -19.60 -73.72 -52.72
CA GLN A 655 -18.30 -73.87 -52.06
C GLN A 655 -17.21 -73.02 -52.72
N ASP A 656 -17.17 -72.99 -54.05
CA ASP A 656 -16.24 -72.13 -54.81
C ASP A 656 -16.51 -70.64 -54.56
N GLU A 657 -17.78 -70.24 -54.56
CA GLU A 657 -18.18 -68.87 -54.23
C GLU A 657 -17.83 -68.48 -52.79
N ASN A 658 -18.02 -69.39 -51.81
CA ASN A 658 -17.60 -69.17 -50.43
C ASN A 658 -16.08 -69.01 -50.30
N ARG A 659 -15.29 -69.79 -51.04
CA ARG A 659 -13.82 -69.61 -51.09
C ARG A 659 -13.47 -68.23 -51.65
N ARG A 660 -14.13 -67.79 -52.72
CA ARG A 660 -13.92 -66.46 -53.31
C ARG A 660 -14.25 -65.33 -52.34
N LEU A 661 -15.39 -65.41 -51.65
CA LEU A 661 -15.79 -64.43 -50.64
C LEU A 661 -14.84 -64.42 -49.43
N THR A 662 -14.36 -65.59 -49.01
CA THR A 662 -13.37 -65.71 -47.92
C THR A 662 -12.04 -65.05 -48.31
N ASN A 663 -11.58 -65.24 -49.55
CA ASN A 663 -10.40 -64.55 -50.06
C ASN A 663 -10.60 -63.03 -50.11
N LEU A 664 -11.78 -62.55 -50.50
CA LEU A 664 -12.09 -61.12 -50.49
C LEU A 664 -12.06 -60.52 -49.09
N VAL A 665 -12.60 -61.23 -48.08
CA VAL A 665 -12.47 -60.85 -46.67
C VAL A 665 -11.00 -60.76 -46.24
N SER A 666 -10.17 -61.71 -46.67
CA SER A 666 -8.72 -61.66 -46.39
C SER A 666 -8.04 -60.43 -47.00
N VAL A 667 -8.37 -60.07 -48.25
CA VAL A 667 -7.83 -58.88 -48.91
C VAL A 667 -8.25 -57.60 -48.17
N ARG A 668 -9.54 -57.46 -47.81
CA ARG A 668 -10.01 -56.31 -47.04
C ARG A 668 -9.39 -56.19 -45.66
N ASN A 669 -9.12 -57.33 -44.98
CA ASN A 669 -8.40 -57.32 -43.71
C ASN A 669 -6.96 -56.78 -43.86
N ASN A 670 -6.27 -57.14 -44.95
CA ASN A 670 -4.94 -56.63 -45.23
C ASN A 670 -4.97 -55.11 -45.53
N GLU A 671 -5.94 -54.65 -46.31
CA GLU A 671 -6.12 -53.20 -46.56
C GLU A 671 -6.43 -52.42 -45.27
N ILE A 672 -7.23 -52.98 -44.36
CA ILE A 672 -7.46 -52.38 -43.03
C ILE A 672 -6.17 -52.34 -42.22
N ALA A 673 -5.35 -53.39 -42.25
CA ALA A 673 -4.07 -53.41 -41.54
C ALA A 673 -3.11 -52.32 -42.04
N GLU A 674 -3.03 -52.12 -43.36
CA GLU A 674 -2.26 -51.03 -43.97
C GLU A 674 -2.79 -49.64 -43.60
N LEU A 675 -4.11 -49.45 -43.58
CA LEU A 675 -4.72 -48.17 -43.17
C LEU A 675 -4.53 -47.90 -41.67
N LYS A 676 -4.62 -48.94 -40.82
CA LYS A 676 -4.33 -48.84 -39.38
C LYS A 676 -2.86 -48.50 -39.12
N PHE A 677 -1.94 -49.04 -39.93
CA PHE A 677 -0.54 -48.65 -39.89
C PHE A 677 -0.35 -47.16 -40.23
N LYS A 678 -1.01 -46.65 -41.29
CA LYS A 678 -0.97 -45.22 -41.64
C LYS A 678 -1.58 -44.32 -40.55
N LEU A 679 -2.65 -44.75 -39.88
CA LEU A 679 -3.19 -44.03 -38.72
C LEU A 679 -2.16 -43.91 -37.60
N SER A 680 -1.45 -45.00 -37.30
CA SER A 680 -0.37 -44.98 -36.31
C SER A 680 0.77 -44.03 -36.71
N GLU A 681 1.11 -43.91 -37.99
CA GLU A 681 2.09 -42.93 -38.46
C GLU A 681 1.62 -41.47 -38.28
N TYR A 682 0.34 -41.20 -38.52
CA TYR A 682 -0.24 -39.87 -38.29
C TYR A 682 -0.28 -39.51 -36.80
N GLU A 683 -0.67 -40.45 -35.93
CA GLU A 683 -0.63 -40.27 -34.48
C GLU A 683 0.80 -40.02 -33.98
N GLN A 684 1.79 -40.77 -34.48
CA GLN A 684 3.19 -40.58 -34.09
C GLN A 684 3.72 -39.21 -34.56
N LYS A 685 3.38 -38.76 -35.78
CA LYS A 685 3.71 -37.41 -36.25
C LYS A 685 3.07 -36.32 -35.40
N GLN A 686 1.83 -36.53 -34.96
CA GLN A 686 1.11 -35.60 -34.09
C GLN A 686 1.76 -35.53 -32.70
N LYS A 687 2.20 -36.68 -32.17
CA LYS A 687 2.93 -36.77 -30.90
C LYS A 687 4.28 -36.05 -30.97
N LEU A 688 5.07 -36.27 -32.02
CA LEU A 688 6.35 -35.58 -32.24
C LEU A 688 6.17 -34.06 -32.39
N LEU A 689 5.11 -33.59 -33.06
CA LEU A 689 4.78 -32.16 -33.10
C LEU A 689 4.47 -31.61 -31.69
N SER A 690 3.70 -32.36 -30.89
CA SER A 690 3.36 -31.93 -29.52
C SER A 690 4.56 -31.89 -28.58
N GLU A 691 5.48 -32.85 -28.69
CA GLU A 691 6.72 -32.92 -27.91
C GLU A 691 7.72 -31.83 -28.34
N SER A 692 7.84 -31.55 -29.64
CA SER A 692 8.67 -30.44 -30.14
C SER A 692 8.16 -29.08 -29.64
N ASN A 693 6.84 -28.92 -29.57
CA ASN A 693 6.22 -27.69 -29.07
C ASN A 693 6.34 -27.53 -27.56
N SER A 694 6.28 -28.61 -26.77
CA SER A 694 6.53 -28.53 -25.33
C SER A 694 7.99 -28.15 -25.04
N GLY A 695 8.95 -28.76 -25.73
CA GLY A 695 10.38 -28.47 -25.56
C GLY A 695 10.75 -27.03 -25.91
N LYS A 696 10.17 -26.45 -26.98
CA LYS A 696 10.36 -25.04 -27.31
C LYS A 696 9.76 -24.10 -26.25
N CYS A 697 8.58 -24.41 -25.72
CA CYS A 697 7.97 -23.63 -24.65
C CYS A 697 8.77 -23.71 -23.33
N GLU A 698 9.30 -24.88 -22.99
CA GLU A 698 10.17 -25.07 -21.82
C GLU A 698 11.47 -24.27 -21.95
N LEU A 699 12.11 -24.29 -23.12
CA LEU A 699 13.32 -23.50 -23.37
C LEU A 699 13.03 -21.99 -23.32
N GLN A 700 11.90 -21.55 -23.86
CA GLN A 700 11.49 -20.14 -23.82
C GLN A 700 11.16 -19.69 -22.38
N ASN A 701 10.51 -20.53 -21.58
CA ASN A 701 10.29 -20.27 -20.15
C ASN A 701 11.61 -20.23 -19.36
N MET A 702 12.57 -21.09 -19.70
CA MET A 702 13.89 -21.08 -19.08
C MET A 702 14.65 -19.78 -19.39
N MET A 703 14.60 -19.31 -20.64
CA MET A 703 15.18 -18.02 -21.03
C MET A 703 14.50 -16.83 -20.35
N LEU A 704 13.16 -16.82 -20.29
CA LEU A 704 12.41 -15.78 -19.59
C LEU A 704 12.73 -15.76 -18.09
N ASN A 705 12.86 -16.92 -17.45
CA ASN A 705 13.27 -17.00 -16.05
C ASN A 705 14.70 -16.48 -15.84
N GLN A 706 15.63 -16.81 -16.74
CA GLN A 706 16.98 -16.22 -16.71
C GLN A 706 16.97 -14.70 -16.86
N GLU A 707 16.11 -14.16 -17.73
CA GLU A 707 15.96 -12.72 -17.92
C GLU A 707 15.34 -12.04 -16.68
N ILE A 708 14.35 -12.67 -16.05
CA ILE A 708 13.77 -12.24 -14.76
C ILE A 708 14.84 -12.22 -13.66
N ASP A 709 15.67 -13.26 -13.57
CA ASP A 709 16.76 -13.32 -12.58
C ASP A 709 17.80 -12.22 -12.81
N GLN A 710 18.18 -11.96 -14.05
CA GLN A 710 19.08 -10.86 -14.41
C GLN A 710 18.47 -9.49 -14.07
N LEU A 711 17.19 -9.29 -14.34
CA LEU A 711 16.48 -8.05 -13.99
C LEU A 711 16.37 -7.86 -12.49
N ASN A 712 16.09 -8.92 -11.73
CA ASN A 712 16.05 -8.90 -10.27
C ASN A 712 17.43 -8.57 -9.69
N GLN A 713 18.51 -9.09 -10.27
CA GLN A 713 19.87 -8.77 -9.87
C GLN A 713 20.22 -7.30 -10.12
N LYS A 714 19.89 -6.76 -11.31
CA LYS A 714 20.07 -5.33 -11.61
C LYS A 714 19.23 -4.43 -10.70
N LEU A 715 18.01 -4.84 -10.35
CA LEU A 715 17.16 -4.12 -9.42
C LEU A 715 17.78 -4.08 -8.01
N LEU A 716 18.37 -5.19 -7.56
CA LEU A 716 19.06 -5.28 -6.28
C LEU A 716 20.31 -4.38 -6.26
N GLU A 717 21.10 -4.39 -7.33
CA GLU A 717 22.27 -3.50 -7.49
C GLU A 717 21.87 -2.02 -7.45
N ALA A 718 20.84 -1.62 -8.20
CA ALA A 718 20.32 -0.25 -8.17
C ALA A 718 19.79 0.14 -6.79
N LYS A 719 19.12 -0.78 -6.08
CA LYS A 719 18.65 -0.55 -4.70
C LYS A 719 19.80 -0.34 -3.72
N ASN A 720 20.88 -1.11 -3.88
CA ASN A 720 22.09 -0.97 -3.07
C ASN A 720 22.79 0.35 -3.38
N GLU A 721 22.90 0.75 -4.65
CA GLU A 721 23.46 2.04 -5.07
C GLU A 721 22.66 3.22 -4.53
N ILE A 722 21.32 3.18 -4.61
CA ILE A 722 20.43 4.19 -4.00
C ILE A 722 20.65 4.28 -2.49
N SER A 723 20.84 3.14 -1.82
CA SER A 723 21.09 3.11 -0.37
C SER A 723 22.44 3.73 -0.03
N LEU A 724 23.48 3.45 -0.82
CA LEU A 724 24.81 4.05 -0.68
C LEU A 724 24.79 5.57 -0.92
N LEU A 725 24.08 6.01 -1.96
CA LEU A 725 23.91 7.43 -2.30
C LEU A 725 23.11 8.19 -1.23
N LYS A 726 22.11 7.54 -0.62
CA LYS A 726 21.37 8.12 0.52
C LYS A 726 22.28 8.32 1.73
N LEU A 727 23.10 7.33 2.08
CA LEU A 727 24.09 7.44 3.15
C LEU A 727 25.09 8.59 2.89
N THR A 728 25.74 8.59 1.72
CA THR A 728 26.72 9.63 1.37
C THR A 728 26.13 11.03 1.27
N LYS A 729 24.88 11.18 0.81
CA LYS A 729 24.21 12.49 0.78
C LYS A 729 23.85 12.98 2.18
N ASN A 730 23.44 12.08 3.08
CA ASN A 730 23.11 12.42 4.46
C ASN A 730 24.37 12.81 5.24
N ASP A 731 25.50 12.11 5.02
CA ASP A 731 26.78 12.41 5.66
C ASP A 731 27.32 13.78 5.23
N LYS A 732 27.31 14.10 3.94
CA LYS A 732 27.75 15.43 3.44
C LYS A 732 26.85 16.58 3.94
N PHE A 733 25.53 16.36 3.96
CA PHE A 733 24.58 17.37 4.46
C PHE A 733 24.77 17.62 5.97
N ASN A 734 25.01 16.57 6.75
CA ASN A 734 25.27 16.68 8.18
C ASN A 734 26.64 17.30 8.48
N GLU A 735 27.66 16.99 7.68
CA GLU A 735 28.99 17.61 7.80
C GLU A 735 28.94 19.12 7.52
N GLU A 736 28.22 19.53 6.48
CA GLU A 736 28.09 20.93 6.09
C GLU A 736 27.23 21.74 7.09
N ARG A 737 26.14 21.15 7.59
CA ARG A 737 25.36 21.71 8.69
C ARG A 737 26.18 21.82 9.98
N GLY A 738 27.04 20.83 10.26
CA GLY A 738 27.98 20.86 11.39
C GLY A 738 29.01 21.98 11.27
N LYS A 739 29.55 22.23 10.07
CA LYS A 739 30.47 23.36 9.81
C LYS A 739 29.79 24.71 10.03
N ILE A 740 28.55 24.89 9.54
CA ILE A 740 27.79 26.12 9.73
C ILE A 740 27.46 26.36 11.21
N LEU A 741 27.02 25.32 11.93
CA LEU A 741 26.74 25.44 13.37
C LEU A 741 27.99 25.78 14.18
N THR A 742 29.14 25.19 13.85
CA THR A 742 30.42 25.51 14.50
C THR A 742 30.83 26.96 14.22
N GLN A 743 30.69 27.44 12.98
CA GLN A 743 30.99 28.83 12.64
C GLN A 743 30.07 29.82 13.37
N GLU A 744 28.77 29.53 13.48
CA GLU A 744 27.83 30.39 14.20
C GLU A 744 28.11 30.38 15.71
N LEU A 745 28.47 29.21 16.28
CA LEU A 745 28.89 29.11 17.68
C LEU A 745 30.15 29.94 17.95
N GLU A 746 31.17 29.87 17.09
CA GLU A 746 32.38 30.68 17.21
C GLU A 746 32.08 32.18 17.10
N LYS A 747 31.15 32.56 16.23
CA LYS A 747 30.70 33.96 16.09
C LYS A 747 30.01 34.44 17.36
N GLN A 748 29.13 33.63 17.96
CA GLN A 748 28.49 33.96 19.24
C GLN A 748 29.48 34.06 20.40
N ILE A 749 30.49 33.18 20.44
CA ILE A 749 31.58 33.28 21.43
C ILE A 749 32.35 34.60 21.29
N ARG A 750 32.61 35.06 20.06
CA ARG A 750 33.27 36.36 19.83
C ARG A 750 32.41 37.53 20.31
N ILE A 751 31.12 37.54 19.95
CA ILE A 751 30.17 38.57 20.38
C ILE A 751 30.09 38.61 21.91
N ASN A 752 29.99 37.46 22.58
CA ASN A 752 29.95 37.40 24.04
C ASN A 752 31.24 37.94 24.69
N LYS A 753 32.41 37.64 24.13
CA LYS A 753 33.68 38.20 24.63
C LYS A 753 33.76 39.72 24.45
N GLU A 754 33.17 40.25 23.38
CA GLU A 754 33.12 41.69 23.11
C GLU A 754 32.16 42.40 24.06
N ASN A 755 30.97 41.81 24.28
CA ASN A 755 30.00 42.27 25.28
C ASN A 755 30.60 42.24 26.70
N GLU A 756 31.37 41.20 27.04
CA GLU A 756 32.04 41.10 28.34
C GLU A 756 33.07 42.22 28.54
N LYS A 757 33.84 42.56 27.50
CA LYS A 757 34.77 43.70 27.52
C LYS A 757 34.03 45.04 27.66
N GLU A 758 32.92 45.21 26.95
CA GLU A 758 32.10 46.42 27.06
C GLU A 758 31.50 46.56 28.45
N LEU A 759 31.02 45.46 29.03
CA LEU A 759 30.47 45.41 30.39
C LEU A 759 31.54 45.71 31.45
N LEU A 760 32.77 45.22 31.27
CA LEU A 760 33.93 45.59 32.08
C LEU A 760 34.26 47.09 31.96
N SER A 761 34.21 47.65 30.75
CA SER A 761 34.42 49.08 30.53
C SER A 761 33.34 49.93 31.22
N LEU A 762 32.07 49.53 31.11
CA LEU A 762 30.95 50.19 31.79
C LEU A 762 31.07 50.11 33.31
N ARG A 763 31.49 48.96 33.86
CA ARG A 763 31.77 48.83 35.30
C ARG A 763 32.87 49.77 35.78
N SER A 764 33.94 49.93 34.99
CA SER A 764 35.02 50.89 35.28
C SER A 764 34.49 52.32 35.30
N LYS A 765 33.72 52.72 34.29
CA LYS A 765 33.10 54.05 34.22
C LYS A 765 32.13 54.29 35.38
N PHE A 766 31.36 53.27 35.76
CA PHE A 766 30.47 53.36 36.92
C PHE A 766 31.24 53.58 38.23
N ALA A 767 32.38 52.89 38.41
CA ALA A 767 33.24 53.11 39.55
C ALA A 767 33.80 54.54 39.61
N GLU A 768 34.18 55.12 38.46
CA GLU A 768 34.60 56.53 38.36
C GLU A 768 33.47 57.51 38.73
N VAL A 769 32.23 57.23 38.30
CA VAL A 769 31.06 58.04 38.67
C VAL A 769 30.79 57.97 40.17
N VAL A 770 30.85 56.79 40.78
CA VAL A 770 30.68 56.61 42.23
C VAL A 770 31.76 57.36 43.01
N ASP A 771 33.01 57.36 42.54
CA ASP A 771 34.09 58.14 43.16
C ASP A 771 33.87 59.65 43.02
N ALA A 772 33.35 60.10 41.87
CA ALA A 772 32.99 61.50 41.65
C ALA A 772 31.82 61.94 42.56
N GLU A 773 30.79 61.11 42.72
CA GLU A 773 29.69 61.35 43.67
C GLU A 773 30.19 61.46 45.10
N ARG A 774 31.12 60.58 45.50
CA ARG A 774 31.74 60.64 46.84
C ARG A 774 32.50 61.96 47.05
N LYS A 775 33.31 62.38 46.08
CA LYS A 775 34.01 63.69 46.14
C LYS A 775 33.04 64.86 46.18
N LEU A 776 31.92 64.79 45.45
CA LEU A 776 30.87 65.81 45.49
C LEU A 776 30.23 65.91 46.88
N ILE A 777 29.97 64.76 47.53
CA ILE A 777 29.49 64.71 48.92
C ILE A 777 30.50 65.36 49.87
N ASP A 778 31.79 65.03 49.74
CA ASP A 778 32.85 65.63 50.57
C ASP A 778 32.92 67.16 50.37
N CYS A 779 32.83 67.65 49.13
CA CYS A 779 32.77 69.07 48.84
C CYS A 779 31.53 69.75 49.44
N LYS A 780 30.36 69.10 49.43
CA LYS A 780 29.14 69.60 50.08
C LYS A 780 29.33 69.72 51.60
N CYS A 781 29.94 68.71 52.23
CA CYS A 781 30.27 68.76 53.65
C CYS A 781 31.23 69.92 53.99
N LEU A 782 32.26 70.14 53.16
CA LEU A 782 33.19 71.27 53.29
C LEU A 782 32.49 72.63 53.14
N LEU A 783 31.57 72.75 52.19
CA LEU A 783 30.75 73.95 51.99
C LEU A 783 29.87 74.26 53.22
N VAL A 784 29.27 73.24 53.82
CA VAL A 784 28.50 73.39 55.07
C VAL A 784 29.41 73.88 56.21
N LEU A 785 30.61 73.31 56.35
CA LEU A 785 31.58 73.76 57.36
C LEU A 785 32.03 75.21 57.13
N LEU A 786 32.32 75.59 55.88
CA LEU A 786 32.67 76.97 55.53
C LEU A 786 31.51 77.94 55.78
N TYR A 787 30.29 77.54 55.47
CA TYR A 787 29.09 78.34 55.74
C TYR A 787 28.92 78.59 57.24
N ASN A 788 29.04 77.55 58.05
CA ASN A 788 28.99 77.66 59.52
C ASN A 788 30.12 78.54 60.07
N GLU A 789 31.32 78.49 59.49
CA GLU A 789 32.45 79.33 59.89
C GLU A 789 32.23 80.81 59.52
N ILE A 790 31.69 81.09 58.32
CA ILE A 790 31.31 82.45 57.91
C ILE A 790 30.21 83.00 58.84
N GLU A 791 29.23 82.17 59.19
CA GLU A 791 28.17 82.53 60.12
C GLU A 791 28.73 82.83 61.52
N ARG A 792 29.67 82.02 62.01
CA ARG A 792 30.40 82.29 63.27
C ARG A 792 31.17 83.61 63.21
N LEU A 793 31.93 83.85 62.13
CA LEU A 793 32.72 85.08 61.96
C LEU A 793 31.80 86.32 61.84
N ASN A 794 30.63 86.19 61.21
CA ASN A 794 29.65 87.28 61.17
C ASN A 794 29.07 87.56 62.57
N GLN A 795 28.77 86.53 63.36
CA GLN A 795 28.33 86.69 64.75
C GLN A 795 29.43 87.32 65.64
N GLU A 796 30.71 86.98 65.42
CA GLU A 796 31.84 87.63 66.09
C GLU A 796 31.96 89.11 65.68
N LYS A 797 31.80 89.42 64.39
CA LYS A 797 31.82 90.81 63.88
C LYS A 797 30.65 91.65 64.38
N GLU A 798 29.46 91.06 64.53
CA GLU A 798 28.32 91.72 65.17
C GLU A 798 28.59 92.01 66.66
N LYS A 799 29.26 91.09 67.37
CA LYS A 799 29.71 91.33 68.76
C LYS A 799 30.78 92.41 68.85
N ASP A 800 31.70 92.49 67.90
CA ASP A 800 32.73 93.55 67.86
C ASP A 800 32.12 94.92 67.52
N ASN A 801 31.07 94.97 66.69
CA ASN A 801 30.31 96.21 66.42
C ASN A 801 29.42 96.66 67.60
N LEU A 802 29.16 95.80 68.58
CA LEU A 802 28.48 96.13 69.85
C LEU A 802 29.46 96.68 70.90
N LEU A 803 30.76 96.70 70.62
CA LEU A 803 31.85 97.16 71.50
C LEU A 803 32.45 98.52 71.09
N PHE A 804 31.86 99.18 70.08
CA PHE A 804 32.10 100.58 69.69
C PHE A 804 30.81 101.38 69.84
#